data_AF-A0A7H8NR99-F1
#
_entry.id   AF-A0A7H8NR99-F1
#
_cell.length_a   1.000
_cell.length_b   1.000
_cell.length_c   1.000
_cell.angle_alpha   90.00
_cell.angle_beta   90.00
_cell.angle_gamma   90.00
#
_symmetry.space_group_name_H-M   'P 1'
#
loop_
_entity.id
_entity.type
_entity.pdbx_description
1 polymer ?
#
loop_
_entity_poly.entity_id
_entity_poly.type
_entity_poly.pdbx_seq_one_letter_code
_entity_poly.pdbx_strand_id
1 'polypeptide(L)'
;MDLTTQLQQVVEGVQSGKIGAELEGIFFPLGSPVPAERDLWDYKADFRADKLAYAELAKDITAFHNSYGGYILIGVNEKIRDEIFETCGYNRPQDFVISLKGAIDSYCSSQIPISVGDIFPQKRTVAYIFIPRRTPESPPVFLQRNGPDIKPGKPIFLEKTTYFRQGDRSLPATISQQWEFLNGLRNPDELLTGRNIVSSATPSSRIIPNNLPDRNVICSHLYGREDILSDLWAWIADELEPVRLLAGAGGKGKTSIAYEFASRFFRNAPLPYIQVLWLSAKKRQFRADRNDFVDLPHSWYENPRELLESLCLNTAAILDGQESEETEYTLQKKLRTSLKEIPSFIIVDDIDSLEANEQRRVFEIVQQLSAGANSKFLLTTRANYAFSNEQCIVVGGLRGEAYISFVKDRVRRLGLSDLSHRDRDRLAERSDGSPLWTESMLRLMRQGYTFDDAVSEWFKKPGEDARAAALKKEISALGPSAKRILFVASVLRECSRAELLDVTKLGMVEFDDALTELQTLFLVDAPKIIKNEPRFSVPESTAAAVFDAQATLVADPERLRRSAQEYLQRATSSDGKAARSKVGLAINQTMALLKSSQLQEALATVDQALNRDPKNPDLLLLRGRCLRDLDTAKAVEAFSLAHQFGQRKPLLFDLWYSASESLEQHAATLDVANLAVDFMADNAKWLPLRARAYVQIALMRNRDSQSSSSIELLLKAASDIRESITLTRHSTKEAEAHRADLRSIHDVAWKLASGQDAHSNLQAFDVAVTSLTNGDYREECFERLVSSTSKLATNVASQGPTVSRGARSRISRALRALQSIQPSRLGTSRAAIWKGALLAIESMG
;
A
#
# COMPACT_ATOMS: atom_id res chain seq x y z
N MET A 1 -2.41 -47.07 21.84
CA MET A 1 -1.89 -47.06 20.46
C MET A 1 -0.75 -46.06 20.42
N ASP A 2 0.35 -46.34 19.71
CA ASP A 2 1.43 -45.35 19.55
C ASP A 2 0.91 -44.15 18.75
N LEU A 3 1.19 -42.93 19.22
CA LEU A 3 0.82 -41.67 18.56
C LEU A 3 1.37 -41.58 17.13
N THR A 4 2.48 -42.25 16.85
CA THR A 4 3.07 -42.34 15.51
C THR A 4 2.19 -43.12 14.55
N THR A 5 1.70 -44.29 14.96
CA THR A 5 0.76 -45.11 14.17
C THR A 5 -0.55 -44.36 13.93
N GLN A 6 -1.01 -43.63 14.95
CA GLN A 6 -2.21 -42.82 14.84
C GLN A 6 -2.05 -41.68 13.82
N LEU A 7 -0.93 -40.96 13.85
CA LEU A 7 -0.63 -39.90 12.89
C LEU A 7 -0.60 -40.44 11.46
N GLN A 8 -0.04 -41.64 11.25
CA GLN A 8 -0.03 -42.30 9.94
C GLN A 8 -1.44 -42.56 9.41
N GLN A 9 -2.35 -43.05 10.25
CA GLN A 9 -3.76 -43.25 9.86
C GLN A 9 -4.46 -41.94 9.51
N VAL A 10 -4.16 -40.85 10.23
CA VAL A 10 -4.73 -39.52 9.92
C VAL A 10 -4.17 -38.98 8.60
N VAL A 11 -2.86 -39.13 8.35
CA VAL A 11 -2.23 -38.75 7.07
C VAL A 11 -2.90 -39.47 5.89
N GLU A 12 -3.07 -40.79 5.99
CA GLU A 12 -3.78 -41.58 4.98
C GLU A 12 -5.24 -41.13 4.83
N GLY A 13 -5.91 -40.81 5.94
CA GLY A 13 -7.27 -40.29 5.95
C GLY A 13 -7.40 -38.97 5.19
N VAL A 14 -6.49 -38.01 5.44
CA VAL A 14 -6.48 -36.72 4.75
C VAL A 14 -6.19 -36.90 3.26
N GLN A 15 -5.24 -37.75 2.89
CA GLN A 15 -4.87 -38.00 1.49
C GLN A 15 -6.01 -38.67 0.70
N SER A 16 -6.72 -39.61 1.31
CA SER A 16 -7.82 -40.35 0.66
C SER A 16 -9.20 -39.71 0.84
N GLY A 17 -9.30 -38.65 1.65
CA GLY A 17 -10.57 -37.96 1.93
C GLY A 17 -11.54 -38.80 2.75
N LYS A 18 -11.04 -39.59 3.71
CA LYS A 18 -11.89 -40.45 4.57
C LYS A 18 -12.87 -39.61 5.36
N ILE A 19 -14.12 -40.06 5.39
CA ILE A 19 -15.25 -39.45 6.08
C ILE A 19 -16.18 -40.53 6.66
N GLY A 20 -17.07 -40.17 7.57
CA GLY A 20 -18.06 -41.09 8.13
C GLY A 20 -17.48 -42.05 9.19
N ALA A 21 -18.08 -43.23 9.34
CA ALA A 21 -17.83 -44.15 10.45
C ALA A 21 -16.37 -44.62 10.59
N GLU A 22 -15.59 -44.61 9.51
CA GLU A 22 -14.16 -44.95 9.55
C GLU A 22 -13.36 -44.04 10.48
N LEU A 23 -13.81 -42.80 10.68
CA LEU A 23 -13.18 -41.84 11.57
C LEU A 23 -13.26 -42.24 13.05
N GLU A 24 -14.21 -43.12 13.44
CA GLU A 24 -14.27 -43.63 14.82
C GLU A 24 -13.04 -44.48 15.14
N GLY A 25 -12.61 -45.34 14.22
CA GLY A 25 -11.41 -46.16 14.39
C GLY A 25 -10.13 -45.33 14.41
N ILE A 26 -10.12 -44.19 13.74
CA ILE A 26 -8.99 -43.26 13.68
C ILE A 26 -8.95 -42.41 14.95
N PHE A 27 -9.97 -41.59 15.22
CA PHE A 27 -9.90 -40.60 16.30
C PHE A 27 -10.36 -41.12 17.66
N PHE A 28 -11.01 -42.29 17.71
CA PHE A 28 -11.54 -42.89 18.94
C PHE A 28 -11.14 -44.36 19.09
N PRO A 29 -9.83 -44.70 19.04
CA PRO A 29 -9.38 -46.08 19.21
C PRO A 29 -9.85 -46.62 20.56
N LEU A 30 -10.46 -47.80 20.57
CA LEU A 30 -11.10 -48.40 21.76
C LEU A 30 -12.22 -47.51 22.37
N GLY A 31 -12.80 -46.62 21.56
CA GLY A 31 -13.89 -45.72 21.94
C GLY A 31 -13.45 -44.46 22.70
N SER A 32 -12.15 -44.23 22.94
CA SER A 32 -11.66 -43.04 23.65
C SER A 32 -10.94 -42.09 22.68
N PRO A 33 -11.11 -40.76 22.79
CA PRO A 33 -10.44 -39.81 21.91
C PRO A 33 -8.92 -39.94 22.00
N VAL A 34 -8.22 -39.73 20.88
CA VAL A 34 -6.77 -39.60 20.87
C VAL A 34 -6.37 -38.36 21.67
N PRO A 35 -5.50 -38.46 22.70
CA PRO A 35 -5.25 -37.36 23.62
C PRO A 35 -4.17 -36.40 23.11
N ALA A 36 -4.40 -35.79 21.95
CA ALA A 36 -3.51 -34.76 21.40
C ALA A 36 -4.26 -33.92 20.38
N GLU A 37 -3.89 -32.66 20.22
CA GLU A 37 -4.23 -31.81 19.08
C GLU A 37 -2.97 -31.56 18.24
N ARG A 38 -3.10 -31.58 16.90
CA ARG A 38 -1.94 -31.53 16.00
C ARG A 38 -2.25 -30.79 14.69
N ASP A 39 -1.28 -30.78 13.80
CA ASP A 39 -1.34 -30.13 12.47
C ASP A 39 -2.48 -30.66 11.59
N LEU A 40 -2.98 -31.88 11.83
CA LEU A 40 -4.01 -32.54 11.02
C LEU A 40 -5.36 -32.68 11.73
N TRP A 41 -5.45 -32.41 13.04
CA TRP A 41 -6.75 -32.43 13.71
C TRP A 41 -6.82 -31.54 14.95
N ASP A 42 -8.03 -31.09 15.25
CA ASP A 42 -8.39 -30.22 16.38
C ASP A 42 -9.66 -30.75 17.05
N TYR A 43 -9.76 -30.61 18.38
CA TYR A 43 -10.97 -30.95 19.12
C TYR A 43 -11.66 -29.70 19.64
N LYS A 44 -12.99 -29.70 19.61
CA LYS A 44 -13.80 -28.66 20.25
C LYS A 44 -14.86 -29.33 21.12
N ALA A 45 -15.01 -28.86 22.36
CA ALA A 45 -15.99 -29.43 23.29
C ALA A 45 -17.43 -29.18 22.82
N ASP A 46 -17.70 -27.96 22.36
CA ASP A 46 -19.01 -27.49 21.92
C ASP A 46 -18.82 -26.35 20.89
N PHE A 47 -19.89 -25.99 20.18
CA PHE A 47 -19.88 -24.88 19.21
C PHE A 47 -21.12 -23.99 19.39
N ARG A 48 -20.90 -22.76 19.84
CA ARG A 48 -21.94 -21.74 19.93
C ARG A 48 -22.13 -21.12 18.56
N ALA A 49 -23.28 -21.35 17.92
CA ALA A 49 -23.56 -20.89 16.55
C ALA A 49 -23.78 -19.36 16.43
N ASP A 50 -22.83 -18.56 16.90
CA ASP A 50 -22.78 -17.11 16.75
C ASP A 50 -21.77 -16.67 15.69
N LYS A 51 -21.85 -15.38 15.30
CA LYS A 51 -21.00 -14.82 14.24
C LYS A 51 -19.50 -14.90 14.55
N LEU A 52 -19.12 -14.76 15.82
CA LEU A 52 -17.72 -14.79 16.25
C LEU A 52 -17.16 -16.20 16.13
N ALA A 53 -17.89 -17.21 16.60
CA ALA A 53 -17.52 -18.61 16.51
C ALA A 53 -17.42 -19.09 15.06
N TYR A 54 -18.35 -18.69 14.19
CA TYR A 54 -18.25 -19.01 12.76
C TYR A 54 -17.04 -18.35 12.09
N ALA A 55 -16.67 -17.13 12.47
CA ALA A 55 -15.48 -16.48 11.97
C ALA A 55 -14.19 -17.18 12.48
N GLU A 56 -14.16 -17.56 13.76
CA GLU A 56 -13.04 -18.33 14.33
C GLU A 56 -12.87 -19.68 13.65
N LEU A 57 -13.96 -20.40 13.42
CA LEU A 57 -13.94 -21.68 12.72
C LEU A 57 -13.52 -21.50 11.24
N ALA A 58 -13.94 -20.43 10.57
CA ALA A 58 -13.47 -20.12 9.22
C ALA A 58 -11.96 -19.88 9.19
N LYS A 59 -11.40 -19.13 10.17
CA LYS A 59 -9.95 -18.93 10.33
C LYS A 59 -9.21 -20.26 10.52
N ASP A 60 -9.71 -21.14 11.38
CA ASP A 60 -9.10 -22.46 11.61
C ASP A 60 -9.16 -23.33 10.33
N ILE A 61 -10.29 -23.33 9.62
CA ILE A 61 -10.46 -24.02 8.34
C ILE A 61 -9.47 -23.49 7.29
N THR A 62 -9.29 -22.17 7.20
CA THR A 62 -8.26 -21.55 6.34
C THR A 62 -6.88 -22.05 6.69
N ALA A 63 -6.53 -22.10 7.98
CA ALA A 63 -5.22 -22.57 8.45
C ALA A 63 -4.96 -24.04 8.07
N PHE A 64 -5.92 -24.93 8.32
CA PHE A 64 -5.84 -26.34 7.91
C PHE A 64 -5.72 -26.49 6.40
N HIS A 65 -6.59 -25.82 5.63
CA HIS A 65 -6.62 -25.89 4.18
C HIS A 65 -5.31 -25.43 3.55
N ASN A 66 -4.76 -24.31 4.05
CA ASN A 66 -3.50 -23.75 3.58
C ASN A 66 -2.28 -24.62 3.89
N SER A 67 -2.37 -25.47 4.91
CA SER A 67 -1.30 -26.34 5.39
C SER A 67 -1.47 -27.72 4.77
N TYR A 68 -1.80 -28.72 5.57
CA TYR A 68 -1.83 -30.13 5.17
C TYR A 68 -3.24 -30.66 4.89
N GLY A 69 -4.30 -29.86 5.10
CA GLY A 69 -5.66 -30.37 5.30
C GLY A 69 -5.84 -30.94 6.72
N GLY A 70 -7.02 -31.45 7.05
CA GLY A 70 -7.25 -32.04 8.37
C GLY A 70 -8.71 -32.22 8.76
N TYR A 71 -8.91 -32.42 10.06
CA TYR A 71 -10.21 -32.71 10.68
C TYR A 71 -10.46 -31.83 11.90
N ILE A 72 -11.64 -31.23 12.01
CA ILE A 72 -12.09 -30.60 13.25
C ILE A 72 -13.23 -31.44 13.82
N LEU A 73 -13.11 -31.87 15.08
CA LEU A 73 -14.05 -32.77 15.75
C LEU A 73 -14.74 -32.04 16.90
N ILE A 74 -16.06 -31.86 16.81
CA ILE A 74 -16.87 -31.12 17.79
C ILE A 74 -17.68 -32.11 18.64
N GLY A 75 -17.59 -31.97 19.97
CA GLY A 75 -18.15 -32.90 20.95
C GLY A 75 -17.08 -33.64 21.77
N VAL A 76 -15.84 -33.16 21.78
CA VAL A 76 -14.72 -33.71 22.54
C VAL A 76 -14.10 -32.63 23.42
N ASN A 77 -14.05 -32.87 24.73
CA ASN A 77 -13.55 -31.93 25.71
C ASN A 77 -12.18 -32.37 26.26
N GLU A 78 -11.21 -31.48 26.19
CA GLU A 78 -9.93 -31.65 26.87
C GLU A 78 -10.12 -31.37 28.38
N LYS A 79 -9.83 -32.38 29.21
CA LYS A 79 -9.91 -32.27 30.69
C LYS A 79 -8.55 -31.94 31.29
N ILE A 80 -7.52 -32.62 30.78
CA ILE A 80 -6.11 -32.37 31.13
C ILE A 80 -5.37 -32.22 29.83
N ARG A 81 -4.63 -31.11 29.73
CA ARG A 81 -3.95 -30.70 28.50
C ARG A 81 -3.07 -31.81 27.95
N ASP A 82 -3.27 -32.19 26.69
CA ASP A 82 -2.49 -33.23 25.98
C ASP A 82 -2.44 -34.61 26.67
N GLU A 83 -3.33 -34.88 27.63
CA GLU A 83 -3.32 -36.12 28.43
C GLU A 83 -4.69 -36.81 28.48
N ILE A 84 -5.76 -36.07 28.77
CA ILE A 84 -7.09 -36.64 28.98
C ILE A 84 -8.14 -35.88 28.18
N PHE A 85 -8.73 -36.58 27.21
CA PHE A 85 -9.81 -36.10 26.36
C PHE A 85 -11.04 -36.98 26.55
N GLU A 86 -12.21 -36.37 26.64
CA GLU A 86 -13.48 -37.07 26.86
C GLU A 86 -14.50 -36.68 25.79
N THR A 87 -15.21 -37.66 25.26
CA THR A 87 -16.35 -37.41 24.37
C THR A 87 -17.52 -36.83 25.17
N CYS A 88 -17.82 -35.55 25.06
CA CYS A 88 -18.97 -34.91 25.72
C CYS A 88 -20.25 -34.94 24.87
N GLY A 89 -20.10 -35.10 23.55
CA GLY A 89 -21.20 -35.15 22.60
C GLY A 89 -21.65 -33.76 22.14
N TYR A 90 -22.07 -33.65 20.88
CA TYR A 90 -22.55 -32.43 20.26
C TYR A 90 -23.60 -32.76 19.19
N ASN A 91 -24.76 -32.12 19.29
CA ASN A 91 -25.81 -32.21 18.27
C ASN A 91 -25.81 -30.91 17.47
N ARG A 92 -25.35 -30.97 16.22
CA ARG A 92 -25.26 -29.79 15.37
C ARG A 92 -26.65 -29.22 15.03
N PRO A 93 -26.81 -27.89 15.01
CA PRO A 93 -28.00 -27.24 14.46
C PRO A 93 -28.27 -27.62 13.00
N GLN A 94 -29.54 -27.57 12.58
CA GLN A 94 -29.94 -27.93 11.20
C GLN A 94 -29.27 -27.05 10.14
N ASP A 95 -29.07 -25.77 10.43
CA ASP A 95 -28.47 -24.78 9.54
C ASP A 95 -26.93 -24.72 9.63
N PHE A 96 -26.31 -25.51 10.53
CA PHE A 96 -24.88 -25.42 10.85
C PHE A 96 -23.99 -25.43 9.61
N VAL A 97 -24.24 -26.35 8.67
CA VAL A 97 -23.44 -26.52 7.45
C VAL A 97 -23.61 -25.34 6.51
N ILE A 98 -24.83 -24.81 6.37
CA ILE A 98 -25.13 -23.68 5.49
C ILE A 98 -24.47 -22.42 6.06
N SER A 99 -24.61 -22.18 7.36
CA SER A 99 -24.02 -21.04 8.06
C SER A 99 -22.49 -21.08 8.04
N LEU A 100 -21.88 -22.26 8.21
CA LEU A 100 -20.43 -22.44 8.10
C LEU A 100 -19.92 -22.15 6.69
N LYS A 101 -20.57 -22.69 5.65
CA LYS A 101 -20.21 -22.39 4.25
C LYS A 101 -20.34 -20.90 3.94
N GLY A 102 -21.42 -20.27 4.41
CA GLY A 102 -21.60 -18.82 4.28
C GLY A 102 -20.51 -18.00 4.98
N ALA A 103 -20.01 -18.46 6.13
CA ALA A 103 -18.88 -17.83 6.81
C ALA A 103 -17.57 -18.00 6.01
N ILE A 104 -17.28 -19.19 5.48
CA ILE A 104 -16.12 -19.44 4.63
C ILE A 104 -16.16 -18.55 3.38
N ASP A 105 -17.28 -18.54 2.65
CA ASP A 105 -17.48 -17.69 1.46
C ASP A 105 -17.37 -16.19 1.80
N SER A 106 -17.79 -15.82 3.01
CA SER A 106 -17.68 -14.44 3.48
C SER A 106 -16.23 -14.05 3.76
N TYR A 107 -15.46 -14.88 4.46
CA TYR A 107 -14.15 -14.49 4.98
C TYR A 107 -12.97 -14.93 4.13
N CYS A 108 -13.03 -16.03 3.38
CA CYS A 108 -11.90 -16.57 2.63
C CYS A 108 -11.82 -15.97 1.23
N SER A 109 -10.59 -15.79 0.70
CA SER A 109 -10.36 -15.30 -0.66
C SER A 109 -10.74 -16.30 -1.76
N SER A 110 -10.88 -17.57 -1.41
CA SER A 110 -11.35 -18.64 -2.30
C SER A 110 -12.24 -19.63 -1.54
N GLN A 111 -13.03 -20.40 -2.30
CA GLN A 111 -13.89 -21.43 -1.71
C GLN A 111 -13.06 -22.61 -1.20
N ILE A 112 -13.40 -23.08 0.00
CA ILE A 112 -12.79 -24.25 0.62
C ILE A 112 -13.83 -25.37 0.66
N PRO A 113 -13.67 -26.46 -0.12
CA PRO A 113 -14.67 -27.52 -0.22
C PRO A 113 -14.64 -28.46 0.99
N ILE A 114 -15.25 -28.04 2.10
CA ILE A 114 -15.36 -28.86 3.32
C ILE A 114 -16.45 -29.93 3.24
N SER A 115 -16.26 -31.04 3.97
CA SER A 115 -17.28 -32.06 4.19
C SER A 115 -17.62 -32.15 5.68
N VAL A 116 -18.91 -32.14 6.02
CA VAL A 116 -19.39 -32.18 7.41
C VAL A 116 -20.29 -33.38 7.61
N GLY A 117 -20.12 -34.12 8.70
CA GLY A 117 -20.97 -35.24 9.07
C GLY A 117 -20.87 -35.56 10.55
N ASP A 118 -21.49 -36.66 10.96
CA ASP A 118 -21.56 -37.10 12.35
C ASP A 118 -21.04 -38.53 12.50
N ILE A 119 -20.37 -38.81 13.61
CA ILE A 119 -19.94 -40.14 14.07
C ILE A 119 -20.43 -40.38 15.50
N PHE A 120 -20.45 -41.63 15.97
CA PHE A 120 -21.11 -42.02 17.21
C PHE A 120 -20.21 -42.80 18.20
N PRO A 121 -19.01 -42.29 18.55
CA PRO A 121 -18.15 -42.95 19.51
C PRO A 121 -18.86 -43.07 20.87
N GLN A 122 -18.88 -44.29 21.43
CA GLN A 122 -19.57 -44.62 22.68
C GLN A 122 -21.05 -44.15 22.73
N LYS A 123 -21.75 -44.17 21.58
CA LYS A 123 -23.16 -43.72 21.45
C LYS A 123 -23.37 -42.22 21.74
N ARG A 124 -22.32 -41.40 21.73
CA ARG A 124 -22.42 -39.93 21.78
C ARG A 124 -22.14 -39.37 20.38
N THR A 125 -22.95 -38.42 19.94
CA THR A 125 -22.77 -37.76 18.64
C THR A 125 -21.54 -36.87 18.66
N VAL A 126 -20.63 -37.02 17.70
CA VAL A 126 -19.52 -36.09 17.45
C VAL A 126 -19.61 -35.63 16.01
N ALA A 127 -19.64 -34.32 15.79
CA ALA A 127 -19.62 -33.77 14.44
C ALA A 127 -18.17 -33.67 13.95
N TYR A 128 -17.90 -34.08 12.72
CA TYR A 128 -16.60 -33.88 12.08
C TYR A 128 -16.71 -32.87 10.94
N ILE A 129 -15.64 -32.11 10.73
CA ILE A 129 -15.42 -31.25 9.57
C ILE A 129 -14.14 -31.74 8.92
N PHE A 130 -14.24 -32.36 7.75
CA PHE A 130 -13.10 -32.67 6.90
C PHE A 130 -12.75 -31.46 6.04
N ILE A 131 -11.48 -31.08 6.09
CA ILE A 131 -10.91 -29.92 5.39
C ILE A 131 -9.85 -30.46 4.43
N PRO A 132 -10.07 -30.37 3.10
CA PRO A 132 -9.08 -30.87 2.15
C PRO A 132 -7.84 -29.99 2.17
N ARG A 133 -6.69 -30.57 1.82
CA ARG A 133 -5.48 -29.80 1.53
C ARG A 133 -5.69 -28.95 0.28
N ARG A 134 -5.27 -27.68 0.31
CA ARG A 134 -5.21 -26.85 -0.89
C ARG A 134 -4.28 -27.47 -1.94
N THR A 135 -4.69 -27.47 -3.20
CA THR A 135 -3.89 -27.96 -4.32
C THR A 135 -2.57 -27.17 -4.46
N PRO A 136 -1.47 -27.80 -4.91
CA PRO A 136 -0.19 -27.11 -5.12
C PRO A 136 -0.21 -25.94 -6.11
N GLU A 137 -1.13 -25.94 -7.06
CA GLU A 137 -1.27 -24.92 -8.11
C GLU A 137 -2.04 -23.68 -7.66
N SER A 138 -2.86 -23.79 -6.60
CA SER A 138 -3.67 -22.68 -6.11
C SER A 138 -2.91 -21.83 -5.10
N PRO A 139 -3.03 -20.49 -5.13
CA PRO A 139 -2.35 -19.61 -4.17
C PRO A 139 -2.91 -19.78 -2.75
N PRO A 140 -2.13 -19.42 -1.71
CA PRO A 140 -2.58 -19.40 -0.32
C PRO A 140 -3.86 -18.60 -0.13
N VAL A 141 -4.82 -19.19 0.59
CA VAL A 141 -6.09 -18.54 0.92
C VAL A 141 -5.86 -17.53 2.03
N PHE A 142 -6.27 -16.29 1.82
CA PHE A 142 -6.19 -15.23 2.83
C PHE A 142 -7.59 -14.80 3.25
N LEU A 143 -7.67 -14.10 4.38
CA LEU A 143 -8.94 -13.56 4.87
C LEU A 143 -9.23 -12.21 4.19
N GLN A 144 -10.27 -12.14 3.36
CA GLN A 144 -10.54 -11.00 2.47
C GLN A 144 -11.19 -9.79 3.16
N ARG A 145 -11.53 -9.90 4.45
CA ARG A 145 -12.09 -8.80 5.25
C ARG A 145 -11.76 -9.01 6.73
N ASN A 146 -11.87 -7.95 7.53
CA ASN A 146 -11.74 -8.05 8.97
C ASN A 146 -12.80 -9.01 9.57
N GLY A 147 -12.36 -9.79 10.54
CA GLY A 147 -13.25 -10.61 11.35
C GLY A 147 -14.13 -9.76 12.27
N PRO A 148 -15.14 -10.36 12.92
CA PRO A 148 -15.89 -9.68 13.97
C PRO A 148 -14.98 -9.30 15.14
N ASP A 149 -15.33 -8.19 15.79
CA ASP A 149 -14.61 -7.67 16.95
C ASP A 149 -14.77 -8.60 18.15
N ILE A 150 -13.64 -9.08 18.70
CA ILE A 150 -13.61 -9.71 20.04
C ILE A 150 -13.86 -8.63 21.10
N LYS A 151 -13.28 -7.45 20.87
CA LYS A 151 -13.48 -6.22 21.64
C LYS A 151 -13.65 -5.07 20.65
N PRO A 152 -14.35 -3.98 20.99
CA PRO A 152 -14.52 -2.84 20.09
C PRO A 152 -13.17 -2.36 19.50
N GLY A 153 -13.05 -2.37 18.18
CA GLY A 153 -11.84 -1.99 17.44
C GLY A 153 -10.72 -3.05 17.43
N LYS A 154 -10.98 -4.27 17.90
CA LYS A 154 -10.05 -5.40 17.89
C LYS A 154 -10.70 -6.61 17.22
N PRO A 155 -10.61 -6.71 15.88
CA PRO A 155 -11.14 -7.84 15.15
C PRO A 155 -10.35 -9.11 15.49
N ILE A 156 -11.02 -10.27 15.44
CA ILE A 156 -10.38 -11.58 15.66
C ILE A 156 -9.27 -11.89 14.66
N PHE A 157 -9.36 -11.32 13.45
CA PHE A 157 -8.32 -11.35 12.43
C PHE A 157 -8.46 -10.13 11.52
N LEU A 158 -7.35 -9.76 10.86
CA LEU A 158 -7.30 -8.64 9.93
C LEU A 158 -7.49 -9.11 8.48
N GLU A 159 -8.03 -8.22 7.67
CA GLU A 159 -8.05 -8.35 6.21
C GLU A 159 -6.63 -8.61 5.65
N LYS A 160 -6.55 -9.40 4.57
CA LYS A 160 -5.33 -9.87 3.89
C LYS A 160 -4.39 -10.71 4.76
N THR A 161 -4.85 -11.21 5.91
CA THR A 161 -4.05 -12.14 6.72
C THR A 161 -4.15 -13.57 6.18
N THR A 162 -3.01 -14.19 5.90
CA THR A 162 -2.92 -15.61 5.54
C THR A 162 -2.57 -16.43 6.76
N TYR A 163 -3.40 -17.42 7.09
CA TYR A 163 -3.18 -18.32 8.23
C TYR A 163 -2.68 -19.68 7.78
N PHE A 164 -1.85 -20.30 8.61
CA PHE A 164 -1.38 -21.67 8.48
C PHE A 164 -1.48 -22.38 9.84
N ARG A 165 -1.45 -23.71 9.82
CA ARG A 165 -1.54 -24.56 11.00
C ARG A 165 -0.13 -25.00 11.40
N GLN A 166 0.18 -24.87 12.69
CA GLN A 166 1.41 -25.39 13.28
C GLN A 166 1.07 -26.01 14.63
N GLY A 167 1.15 -27.33 14.73
CA GLY A 167 0.67 -28.08 15.89
C GLY A 167 -0.81 -27.78 16.18
N ASP A 168 -1.09 -27.40 17.42
CA ASP A 168 -2.43 -27.04 17.95
C ASP A 168 -2.87 -25.60 17.60
N ARG A 169 -2.08 -24.84 16.81
CA ARG A 169 -2.33 -23.40 16.59
C ARG A 169 -2.54 -23.01 15.14
N SER A 170 -3.48 -22.10 14.94
CA SER A 170 -3.70 -21.35 13.70
C SER A 170 -2.96 -20.01 13.78
N LEU A 171 -1.83 -19.88 13.06
CA LEU A 171 -0.92 -18.73 13.14
C LEU A 171 -0.93 -17.91 11.84
N PRO A 172 -0.78 -16.57 11.91
CA PRO A 172 -0.59 -15.77 10.72
C PRO A 172 0.84 -15.95 10.15
N ALA A 173 0.96 -15.97 8.82
CA ALA A 173 2.24 -15.99 8.14
C ALA A 173 2.90 -14.60 8.21
N THR A 174 4.09 -14.54 8.82
CA THR A 174 4.81 -13.29 9.14
C THR A 174 6.29 -13.32 8.78
N ILE A 175 6.84 -14.51 8.49
CA ILE A 175 8.25 -14.68 8.11
C ILE A 175 8.38 -15.48 6.82
N SER A 176 9.51 -15.32 6.13
CA SER A 176 9.80 -15.93 4.82
C SER A 176 9.59 -17.45 4.80
N GLN A 177 10.06 -18.18 5.82
CA GLN A 177 9.94 -19.65 5.91
C GLN A 177 8.48 -20.12 5.94
N GLN A 178 7.59 -19.37 6.60
CA GLN A 178 6.17 -19.70 6.66
C GLN A 178 5.51 -19.49 5.29
N TRP A 179 5.89 -18.43 4.58
CA TRP A 179 5.42 -18.21 3.22
C TRP A 179 5.99 -19.21 2.21
N GLU A 180 7.24 -19.62 2.37
CA GLU A 180 7.85 -20.68 1.58
C GLU A 180 7.11 -22.02 1.77
N PHE A 181 6.77 -22.37 3.01
CA PHE A 181 5.90 -23.52 3.31
C PHE A 181 4.54 -23.40 2.62
N LEU A 182 3.88 -22.24 2.74
CA LEU A 182 2.58 -21.98 2.12
C LEU A 182 2.61 -22.09 0.59
N ASN A 183 3.69 -21.68 -0.04
CA ASN A 183 3.86 -21.81 -1.50
C ASN A 183 4.36 -23.20 -1.92
N GLY A 184 4.78 -24.05 -0.98
CA GLY A 184 5.28 -25.39 -1.24
C GLY A 184 4.20 -26.45 -1.50
N LEU A 185 4.64 -27.70 -1.62
CA LEU A 185 3.77 -28.86 -1.85
C LEU A 185 2.95 -29.26 -0.61
N ARG A 186 3.43 -28.90 0.60
CA ARG A 186 2.78 -29.15 1.89
C ARG A 186 2.42 -30.63 2.05
N ASN A 187 3.41 -31.52 2.01
CA ASN A 187 3.16 -32.96 2.08
C ASN A 187 2.93 -33.41 3.54
N PRO A 188 1.74 -33.96 3.91
CA PRO A 188 1.48 -34.44 5.26
C PRO A 188 2.48 -35.51 5.75
N ASP A 189 3.12 -36.26 4.83
CA ASP A 189 4.14 -37.25 5.18
C ASP A 189 5.36 -36.63 5.91
N GLU A 190 5.59 -35.33 5.72
CA GLU A 190 6.65 -34.59 6.44
C GLU A 190 6.45 -34.66 7.96
N LEU A 191 5.21 -34.71 8.43
CA LEU A 191 4.86 -34.82 9.85
C LEU A 191 5.30 -36.16 10.45
N LEU A 192 5.27 -37.24 9.65
CA LEU A 192 5.72 -38.57 10.09
C LEU A 192 7.23 -38.61 10.33
N THR A 193 7.99 -37.76 9.64
CA THR A 193 9.43 -37.64 9.80
C THR A 193 9.86 -36.71 10.94
N GLY A 194 8.90 -36.19 11.73
CA GLY A 194 9.16 -35.29 12.85
C GLY A 194 9.63 -33.89 12.43
N ARG A 195 9.32 -33.46 11.19
CA ARG A 195 9.72 -32.14 10.69
C ARG A 195 8.73 -31.07 11.14
N ASN A 196 9.28 -30.02 11.75
CA ASN A 196 8.54 -28.81 12.06
C ASN A 196 8.66 -27.79 10.92
N ILE A 197 7.57 -27.07 10.65
CA ILE A 197 7.44 -26.00 9.63
C ILE A 197 8.53 -24.91 9.74
N VAL A 198 9.14 -24.75 10.92
CA VAL A 198 10.17 -23.72 11.23
C VAL A 198 11.61 -24.27 11.18
N SER A 199 11.81 -25.51 10.75
CA SER A 199 13.17 -26.05 10.60
C SER A 199 13.80 -25.52 9.31
N SER A 200 14.98 -24.86 9.42
CA SER A 200 15.79 -24.38 8.30
C SER A 200 16.34 -25.48 7.38
N ALA A 201 16.01 -26.74 7.66
CA ALA A 201 16.43 -27.93 6.95
C ALA A 201 15.27 -28.61 6.21
N THR A 202 14.31 -27.85 5.68
CA THR A 202 13.33 -28.37 4.73
C THR A 202 14.09 -28.90 3.50
N PRO A 203 14.05 -30.20 3.20
CA PRO A 203 14.62 -30.69 1.96
C PRO A 203 13.89 -30.05 0.79
N SER A 204 14.63 -29.75 -0.27
CA SER A 204 14.11 -29.13 -1.49
C SER A 204 12.90 -29.90 -2.00
N SER A 205 11.71 -29.31 -1.89
CA SER A 205 10.46 -30.00 -2.23
C SER A 205 10.26 -30.09 -3.74
N ARG A 206 10.82 -29.13 -4.48
CA ARG A 206 10.78 -29.06 -5.94
C ARG A 206 11.90 -28.18 -6.46
N ILE A 207 12.94 -28.82 -7.01
CA ILE A 207 14.06 -28.14 -7.65
C ILE A 207 13.73 -27.94 -9.13
N ILE A 208 13.84 -26.70 -9.62
CA ILE A 208 13.65 -26.36 -11.04
C ILE A 208 14.95 -25.85 -11.69
N PRO A 209 15.11 -26.00 -13.01
CA PRO A 209 16.23 -25.43 -13.77
C PRO A 209 16.38 -23.93 -13.55
N ASN A 210 17.64 -23.46 -13.57
CA ASN A 210 17.97 -22.04 -13.47
C ASN A 210 19.31 -21.72 -14.14
N ASN A 211 19.53 -20.44 -14.44
CA ASN A 211 20.79 -19.89 -14.95
C ASN A 211 21.43 -18.90 -13.95
N LEU A 212 21.23 -19.08 -12.64
CA LEU A 212 21.74 -18.15 -11.64
C LEU A 212 23.26 -18.04 -11.71
N PRO A 213 23.83 -16.83 -11.58
CA PRO A 213 25.28 -16.63 -11.55
C PRO A 213 25.94 -17.28 -10.32
N ASP A 214 27.26 -17.39 -10.33
CA ASP A 214 28.02 -17.89 -9.18
C ASP A 214 27.72 -17.08 -7.91
N ARG A 215 27.28 -17.79 -6.86
CA ARG A 215 26.97 -17.24 -5.55
C ARG A 215 28.12 -16.41 -4.98
N ASN A 216 29.36 -16.84 -5.17
CA ASN A 216 30.54 -16.16 -4.64
C ASN A 216 30.78 -14.80 -5.29
N VAL A 217 30.29 -14.60 -6.51
CA VAL A 217 30.39 -13.34 -7.25
C VAL A 217 29.31 -12.36 -6.77
N ILE A 218 28.07 -12.83 -6.64
CA ILE A 218 26.92 -11.96 -6.32
C ILE A 218 26.65 -11.80 -4.83
N CYS A 219 26.49 -12.90 -4.10
CA CYS A 219 26.07 -12.89 -2.71
C CYS A 219 26.56 -14.15 -1.96
N SER A 220 27.79 -14.08 -1.42
CA SER A 220 28.30 -15.19 -0.59
C SER A 220 27.41 -15.48 0.62
N HIS A 221 26.92 -14.44 1.30
CA HIS A 221 26.01 -14.53 2.42
C HIS A 221 25.14 -13.27 2.52
N LEU A 222 23.83 -13.45 2.72
CA LEU A 222 22.89 -12.36 2.98
C LEU A 222 22.70 -12.20 4.49
N TYR A 223 22.78 -10.96 4.98
CA TYR A 223 22.59 -10.64 6.40
C TYR A 223 21.22 -9.98 6.61
N GLY A 224 20.37 -10.57 7.46
CA GLY A 224 19.03 -10.06 7.72
C GLY A 224 18.14 -10.06 6.46
N ARG A 225 17.28 -9.04 6.33
CA ARG A 225 16.33 -8.87 5.21
C ARG A 225 15.20 -9.90 5.12
N GLU A 226 14.95 -10.62 6.21
CA GLU A 226 13.87 -11.62 6.25
C GLU A 226 12.48 -10.99 6.12
N ASP A 227 12.33 -9.71 6.49
CA ASP A 227 11.15 -8.89 6.20
C ASP A 227 10.94 -8.76 4.69
N ILE A 228 11.96 -8.33 3.95
CA ILE A 228 11.88 -8.19 2.48
C ILE A 228 11.69 -9.55 1.80
N LEU A 229 12.37 -10.61 2.27
CA LEU A 229 12.17 -11.95 1.73
C LEU A 229 10.75 -12.48 2.01
N SER A 230 10.18 -12.15 3.16
CA SER A 230 8.79 -12.45 3.49
C SER A 230 7.83 -11.73 2.54
N ASP A 231 8.04 -10.44 2.29
CA ASP A 231 7.23 -9.66 1.35
C ASP A 231 7.31 -10.20 -0.09
N LEU A 232 8.50 -10.64 -0.52
CA LEU A 232 8.68 -11.28 -1.83
C LEU A 232 7.97 -12.62 -1.92
N TRP A 233 7.99 -13.45 -0.87
CA TRP A 233 7.25 -14.72 -0.88
C TRP A 233 5.73 -14.52 -0.80
N ALA A 234 5.27 -13.53 -0.05
CA ALA A 234 3.86 -13.11 -0.04
C ALA A 234 3.44 -12.61 -1.44
N TRP A 235 4.31 -11.85 -2.11
CA TRP A 235 4.09 -11.40 -3.49
C TRP A 235 3.97 -12.55 -4.49
N ILE A 236 4.73 -13.64 -4.34
CA ILE A 236 4.59 -14.80 -5.24
C ILE A 236 3.17 -15.37 -5.22
N ALA A 237 2.49 -15.31 -4.08
CA ALA A 237 1.10 -15.75 -3.93
C ALA A 237 0.06 -14.78 -4.54
N ASP A 238 0.45 -13.54 -4.87
CA ASP A 238 -0.48 -12.53 -5.39
C ASP A 238 -0.65 -12.65 -6.91
N GLU A 239 -1.84 -13.05 -7.36
CA GLU A 239 -2.12 -13.22 -8.79
C GLU A 239 -2.28 -11.89 -9.57
N LEU A 240 -2.54 -10.78 -8.88
CA LEU A 240 -2.81 -9.48 -9.51
C LEU A 240 -1.54 -8.68 -9.79
N GLU A 241 -0.42 -9.08 -9.18
CA GLU A 241 0.85 -8.36 -9.26
C GLU A 241 1.92 -9.21 -9.94
N PRO A 242 2.05 -9.15 -11.28
CA PRO A 242 3.00 -9.99 -12.00
C PRO A 242 4.43 -9.42 -12.00
N VAL A 243 4.62 -8.19 -11.52
CA VAL A 243 5.93 -7.51 -11.45
C VAL A 243 6.15 -6.92 -10.06
N ARG A 244 7.36 -7.08 -9.51
CA ARG A 244 7.81 -6.40 -8.30
C ARG A 244 9.19 -5.77 -8.51
N LEU A 245 9.38 -4.58 -7.97
CA LEU A 245 10.61 -3.81 -8.09
C LEU A 245 11.35 -3.77 -6.75
N LEU A 246 12.64 -4.11 -6.76
CA LEU A 246 13.60 -3.77 -5.70
C LEU A 246 14.34 -2.50 -6.11
N ALA A 247 14.02 -1.38 -5.46
CA ALA A 247 14.64 -0.09 -5.75
C ALA A 247 15.40 0.47 -4.54
N GLY A 248 16.32 1.40 -4.77
CA GLY A 248 17.06 2.07 -3.70
C GLY A 248 18.49 2.42 -4.08
N ALA A 249 19.17 3.19 -3.24
CA ALA A 249 20.51 3.68 -3.50
C ALA A 249 21.55 2.57 -3.83
N GLY A 250 22.63 2.97 -4.50
CA GLY A 250 23.76 2.09 -4.80
C GLY A 250 24.37 1.47 -3.54
N GLY A 251 24.80 0.21 -3.63
CA GLY A 251 25.52 -0.48 -2.55
C GLY A 251 24.68 -1.00 -1.37
N LYS A 252 23.34 -0.88 -1.41
CA LYS A 252 22.43 -1.33 -0.32
C LYS A 252 22.07 -2.83 -0.34
N GLY A 253 22.40 -3.55 -1.41
CA GLY A 253 22.24 -5.02 -1.49
C GLY A 253 21.01 -5.53 -2.26
N LYS A 254 20.41 -4.74 -3.16
CA LYS A 254 19.26 -5.15 -3.99
C LYS A 254 19.50 -6.46 -4.76
N THR A 255 20.58 -6.51 -5.54
CA THR A 255 20.99 -7.70 -6.30
C THR A 255 21.23 -8.90 -5.37
N SER A 256 21.82 -8.67 -4.19
CA SER A 256 22.04 -9.75 -3.21
C SER A 256 20.73 -10.31 -2.63
N ILE A 257 19.72 -9.45 -2.40
CA ILE A 257 18.38 -9.88 -1.97
C ILE A 257 17.69 -10.67 -3.09
N ALA A 258 17.71 -10.16 -4.32
CA ALA A 258 17.13 -10.85 -5.48
C ALA A 258 17.77 -12.23 -5.67
N TYR A 259 19.10 -12.32 -5.54
CA TYR A 259 19.85 -13.56 -5.65
C TYR A 259 19.49 -14.56 -4.54
N GLU A 260 19.47 -14.13 -3.28
CA GLU A 260 19.11 -15.01 -2.16
C GLU A 260 17.66 -15.50 -2.31
N PHE A 261 16.73 -14.61 -2.69
CA PHE A 261 15.35 -14.99 -2.95
C PHE A 261 15.25 -16.02 -4.07
N ALA A 262 15.87 -15.77 -5.22
CA ALA A 262 15.91 -16.70 -6.34
C ALA A 262 16.55 -18.04 -5.96
N SER A 263 17.60 -18.01 -5.12
CA SER A 263 18.28 -19.20 -4.61
C SER A 263 17.40 -20.05 -3.70
N ARG A 264 16.49 -19.45 -2.93
CA ARG A 264 15.48 -20.18 -2.14
C ARG A 264 14.36 -20.66 -3.06
N PHE A 265 13.89 -19.79 -3.96
CA PHE A 265 12.81 -20.07 -4.90
C PHE A 265 13.08 -21.31 -5.75
N PHE A 266 14.22 -21.43 -6.44
CA PHE A 266 14.45 -22.55 -7.36
C PHE A 266 14.52 -23.91 -6.64
N ARG A 267 14.78 -23.93 -5.33
CA ARG A 267 14.85 -25.16 -4.51
C ARG A 267 13.48 -25.60 -4.00
N ASN A 268 12.54 -24.66 -3.91
CA ASN A 268 11.20 -24.85 -3.37
C ASN A 268 10.16 -24.15 -4.26
N ALA A 269 10.26 -24.36 -5.58
CA ALA A 269 9.52 -23.57 -6.53
C ALA A 269 8.01 -23.93 -6.53
N PRO A 270 7.11 -22.96 -6.29
CA PRO A 270 5.68 -23.19 -6.41
C PRO A 270 5.30 -23.58 -7.84
N LEU A 271 4.18 -24.28 -7.99
CA LEU A 271 3.53 -24.36 -9.30
C LEU A 271 2.88 -23.01 -9.64
N PRO A 272 2.75 -22.65 -10.93
CA PRO A 272 3.09 -23.44 -12.12
C PRO A 272 4.54 -23.27 -12.60
N TYR A 273 5.40 -22.54 -11.88
CA TYR A 273 6.75 -22.20 -12.35
C TYR A 273 7.59 -23.45 -12.65
N ILE A 274 8.29 -23.44 -13.77
CA ILE A 274 9.15 -24.55 -14.21
C ILE A 274 10.62 -24.15 -14.41
N GLN A 275 10.95 -22.86 -14.36
CA GLN A 275 12.34 -22.39 -14.40
C GLN A 275 12.53 -21.03 -13.72
N VAL A 276 13.78 -20.73 -13.34
CA VAL A 276 14.23 -19.41 -12.90
C VAL A 276 15.21 -18.82 -13.90
N LEU A 277 14.92 -17.63 -14.42
CA LEU A 277 15.78 -16.91 -15.35
C LEU A 277 16.36 -15.67 -14.68
N TRP A 278 17.67 -15.49 -14.80
CA TRP A 278 18.43 -14.34 -14.34
C TRP A 278 19.05 -13.67 -15.55
N LEU A 279 18.72 -12.40 -15.75
CA LEU A 279 19.20 -11.57 -16.83
C LEU A 279 19.74 -10.28 -16.21
N SER A 280 21.02 -9.99 -16.42
CA SER A 280 21.68 -8.82 -15.84
C SER A 280 22.31 -7.99 -16.95
N ALA A 281 22.13 -6.66 -16.89
CA ALA A 281 22.87 -5.69 -17.72
C ALA A 281 24.25 -5.34 -17.15
N LYS A 282 24.58 -5.87 -15.97
CA LYS A 282 25.80 -5.54 -15.25
C LYS A 282 27.02 -6.20 -15.88
N LYS A 283 27.94 -5.38 -16.38
CA LYS A 283 29.23 -5.84 -16.93
C LYS A 283 30.37 -5.87 -15.91
N ARG A 284 30.33 -4.98 -14.92
CA ARG A 284 31.42 -4.79 -13.95
C ARG A 284 30.87 -4.58 -12.56
N GLN A 285 31.58 -5.07 -11.55
CA GLN A 285 31.21 -4.93 -10.14
C GLN A 285 32.34 -4.30 -9.34
N PHE A 286 32.00 -3.27 -8.57
CA PHE A 286 32.95 -2.68 -7.64
C PHE A 286 33.14 -3.56 -6.40
N ARG A 287 34.40 -3.89 -6.09
CA ARG A 287 34.84 -4.69 -4.95
C ARG A 287 35.41 -3.77 -3.86
N ALA A 288 34.58 -3.49 -2.85
CA ALA A 288 34.94 -2.57 -1.77
C ALA A 288 36.19 -3.00 -0.97
N ASP A 289 36.41 -4.31 -0.82
CA ASP A 289 37.59 -4.92 -0.18
C ASP A 289 38.90 -4.67 -0.92
N ARG A 290 38.84 -4.44 -2.24
CA ARG A 290 40.00 -4.21 -3.12
C ARG A 290 40.10 -2.77 -3.64
N ASN A 291 39.04 -1.99 -3.52
CA ASN A 291 38.91 -0.67 -4.14
C ASN A 291 39.01 -0.69 -5.68
N ASP A 292 38.44 -1.71 -6.33
CA ASP A 292 38.60 -1.88 -7.77
C ASP A 292 37.34 -2.47 -8.42
N PHE A 293 37.18 -2.28 -9.72
CA PHE A 293 36.13 -2.88 -10.54
C PHE A 293 36.61 -4.18 -11.15
N VAL A 294 35.85 -5.25 -10.92
CA VAL A 294 36.10 -6.56 -11.52
C VAL A 294 35.06 -6.81 -12.60
N ASP A 295 35.51 -7.30 -13.76
CA ASP A 295 34.62 -7.67 -14.86
C ASP A 295 33.83 -8.93 -14.50
N LEU A 296 32.53 -8.90 -14.79
CA LEU A 296 31.65 -10.04 -14.59
C LEU A 296 31.73 -10.96 -15.81
N PRO A 297 31.67 -12.28 -15.61
CA PRO A 297 31.86 -13.24 -16.69
C PRO A 297 30.71 -13.23 -17.70
N HIS A 298 29.53 -12.72 -17.34
CA HIS A 298 28.34 -12.73 -18.17
C HIS A 298 27.56 -11.40 -18.03
N SER A 299 27.13 -10.86 -19.17
CA SER A 299 26.12 -9.82 -19.31
C SER A 299 25.10 -10.35 -20.32
N TRP A 300 23.82 -10.27 -20.00
CA TRP A 300 22.76 -10.87 -20.84
C TRP A 300 22.12 -9.87 -21.80
N TYR A 301 22.18 -8.59 -21.50
CA TYR A 301 21.61 -7.56 -22.37
C TYR A 301 22.29 -6.21 -22.15
N GLU A 302 22.42 -5.46 -23.23
CA GLU A 302 22.95 -4.09 -23.23
C GLU A 302 21.91 -3.07 -23.68
N ASN A 303 20.76 -3.53 -24.17
CA ASN A 303 19.65 -2.70 -24.62
C ASN A 303 18.32 -3.50 -24.51
N PRO A 304 17.16 -2.86 -24.68
CA PRO A 304 15.86 -3.51 -24.53
C PRO A 304 15.59 -4.64 -25.53
N ARG A 305 16.20 -4.60 -26.73
CA ARG A 305 16.04 -5.64 -27.75
C ARG A 305 16.77 -6.91 -27.35
N GLU A 306 18.03 -6.80 -26.91
CA GLU A 306 18.81 -7.95 -26.42
C GLU A 306 18.17 -8.62 -25.20
N LEU A 307 17.50 -7.84 -24.33
CA LEU A 307 16.71 -8.40 -23.24
C LEU A 307 15.59 -9.31 -23.77
N LEU A 308 14.85 -8.85 -24.79
CA LEU A 308 13.78 -9.62 -25.42
C LEU A 308 14.31 -10.87 -26.12
N GLU A 309 15.40 -10.75 -26.87
CA GLU A 309 16.04 -11.88 -27.55
C GLU A 309 16.53 -12.91 -26.54
N SER A 310 17.19 -12.47 -25.46
CA SER A 310 17.60 -13.34 -24.36
C SER A 310 16.43 -14.05 -23.70
N LEU A 311 15.33 -13.34 -23.44
CA LEU A 311 14.11 -13.96 -22.90
C LEU A 311 13.54 -15.00 -23.87
N CYS A 312 13.41 -14.65 -25.16
CA CYS A 312 12.92 -15.55 -26.19
C CYS A 312 13.77 -16.82 -26.32
N LEU A 313 15.11 -16.72 -26.27
CA LEU A 313 16.01 -17.88 -26.31
C LEU A 313 15.80 -18.78 -25.09
N ASN A 314 15.79 -18.20 -23.89
CA ASN A 314 15.68 -18.95 -22.63
C ASN A 314 14.28 -19.54 -22.39
N THR A 315 13.28 -19.11 -23.15
CA THR A 315 11.92 -19.68 -23.11
C THR A 315 11.57 -20.44 -24.39
N ALA A 316 12.56 -20.77 -25.23
CA ALA A 316 12.38 -21.50 -26.49
C ALA A 316 11.37 -20.84 -27.46
N ALA A 317 11.13 -19.53 -27.34
CA ALA A 317 10.31 -18.76 -28.29
C ALA A 317 11.04 -18.55 -29.63
N ILE A 318 12.37 -18.56 -29.61
CA ILE A 318 13.25 -18.60 -30.79
C ILE A 318 14.32 -19.68 -30.57
N LEU A 319 14.82 -20.25 -31.66
CA LEU A 319 15.88 -21.26 -31.63
C LEU A 319 17.26 -20.60 -31.74
N ASP A 320 18.26 -21.20 -31.10
CA ASP A 320 19.65 -20.75 -31.14
C ASP A 320 20.21 -20.76 -32.57
N GLY A 321 21.04 -19.76 -32.91
CA GLY A 321 21.69 -19.63 -34.22
C GLY A 321 20.90 -18.88 -35.31
N GLN A 322 19.79 -18.21 -34.98
CA GLN A 322 19.17 -17.22 -35.88
C GLN A 322 19.26 -15.82 -35.27
N GLU A 323 20.02 -14.92 -35.90
CA GLU A 323 19.79 -13.48 -35.70
C GLU A 323 18.35 -13.20 -36.11
N SER A 324 17.52 -12.84 -35.13
CA SER A 324 16.12 -12.59 -35.40
C SER A 324 16.00 -11.24 -36.09
N GLU A 325 15.78 -11.23 -37.41
CA GLU A 325 15.35 -10.03 -38.16
C GLU A 325 13.94 -9.55 -37.73
N GLU A 326 13.32 -10.22 -36.76
CA GLU A 326 11.98 -9.90 -36.30
C GLU A 326 11.94 -8.55 -35.60
N THR A 327 10.77 -7.93 -35.68
CA THR A 327 10.50 -6.68 -34.97
C THR A 327 10.31 -6.95 -33.49
N GLU A 328 10.54 -5.92 -32.66
CA GLU A 328 10.34 -6.00 -31.22
C GLU A 328 8.91 -6.47 -30.85
N TYR A 329 7.91 -6.00 -31.59
CA TYR A 329 6.51 -6.40 -31.42
C TYR A 329 6.31 -7.91 -31.67
N THR A 330 6.95 -8.47 -32.70
CA THR A 330 6.86 -9.90 -33.01
C THR A 330 7.53 -10.73 -31.92
N LEU A 331 8.71 -10.31 -31.45
CA LEU A 331 9.42 -10.96 -30.33
C LEU A 331 8.56 -10.97 -29.06
N GLN A 332 7.98 -9.83 -28.69
CA GLN A 332 7.08 -9.75 -27.53
C GLN A 332 5.86 -10.67 -27.65
N LYS A 333 5.26 -10.76 -28.85
CA LYS A 333 4.12 -11.65 -29.08
C LYS A 333 4.50 -13.12 -28.92
N LYS A 334 5.63 -13.54 -29.49
CA LYS A 334 6.16 -14.91 -29.34
C LYS A 334 6.47 -15.22 -27.88
N LEU A 335 7.16 -14.31 -27.21
CA LEU A 335 7.51 -14.44 -25.80
C LEU A 335 6.28 -14.58 -24.91
N ARG A 336 5.22 -13.78 -25.14
CA ARG A 336 3.95 -13.93 -24.39
C ARG A 336 3.32 -15.31 -24.54
N THR A 337 3.36 -15.92 -25.73
CA THR A 337 2.88 -17.28 -25.94
C THR A 337 3.75 -18.28 -25.17
N SER A 338 5.06 -18.16 -25.34
CA SER A 338 6.04 -19.03 -24.71
C SER A 338 5.99 -18.97 -23.18
N LEU A 339 5.81 -17.79 -22.55
CA LEU A 339 5.68 -17.64 -21.10
C LEU A 339 4.39 -18.24 -20.50
N LYS A 340 3.41 -18.62 -21.33
CA LYS A 340 2.24 -19.40 -20.90
C LYS A 340 2.56 -20.89 -20.86
N GLU A 341 3.36 -21.36 -21.81
CA GLU A 341 3.79 -22.77 -21.93
C GLU A 341 4.95 -23.08 -20.99
N ILE A 342 5.82 -22.10 -20.74
CA ILE A 342 6.99 -22.17 -19.86
C ILE A 342 6.88 -21.08 -18.78
N PRO A 343 5.99 -21.26 -17.78
CA PRO A 343 5.87 -20.35 -16.65
C PRO A 343 7.21 -20.19 -15.93
N SER A 344 7.73 -18.97 -15.89
CA SER A 344 9.10 -18.67 -15.44
C SER A 344 9.08 -17.63 -14.33
N PHE A 345 9.97 -17.79 -13.35
CA PHE A 345 10.31 -16.70 -12.44
C PHE A 345 11.54 -15.97 -12.99
N ILE A 346 11.38 -14.70 -13.34
CA ILE A 346 12.36 -13.95 -14.13
C ILE A 346 12.91 -12.81 -13.28
N ILE A 347 14.22 -12.74 -13.17
CA ILE A 347 14.95 -11.65 -12.53
C ILE A 347 15.60 -10.81 -13.64
N VAL A 348 15.28 -9.53 -13.67
CA VAL A 348 15.95 -8.53 -14.52
C VAL A 348 16.74 -7.61 -13.60
N ASP A 349 18.04 -7.85 -13.53
CA ASP A 349 18.95 -7.23 -12.56
C ASP A 349 19.74 -6.07 -13.16
N ASP A 350 19.98 -5.05 -12.32
CA ASP A 350 20.83 -3.90 -12.59
C ASP A 350 20.39 -3.13 -13.84
N ILE A 351 19.07 -2.90 -13.97
CA ILE A 351 18.47 -2.13 -15.08
C ILE A 351 19.12 -0.75 -15.18
N ASP A 352 19.56 -0.20 -14.05
CA ASP A 352 20.30 1.06 -13.97
C ASP A 352 21.65 1.04 -14.69
N SER A 353 22.13 -0.10 -15.23
CA SER A 353 23.27 -0.15 -16.15
C SER A 353 22.96 0.42 -17.54
N LEU A 354 21.69 0.49 -17.95
CA LEU A 354 21.25 1.08 -19.23
C LEU A 354 21.13 2.61 -19.18
N GLU A 355 20.91 3.25 -20.33
CA GLU A 355 20.57 4.67 -20.42
C GLU A 355 19.11 4.94 -20.02
N ALA A 356 18.80 6.15 -19.55
CA ALA A 356 17.49 6.46 -18.92
C ALA A 356 16.26 6.11 -19.80
N ASN A 357 16.32 6.35 -21.11
CA ASN A 357 15.23 6.01 -22.01
C ASN A 357 15.09 4.50 -22.23
N GLU A 358 16.21 3.78 -22.25
CA GLU A 358 16.21 2.31 -22.36
C GLU A 358 15.70 1.65 -21.09
N GLN A 359 16.02 2.20 -19.91
CA GLN A 359 15.46 1.75 -18.63
C GLN A 359 13.93 1.84 -18.64
N ARG A 360 13.38 2.98 -19.07
CA ARG A 360 11.93 3.16 -19.24
C ARG A 360 11.36 2.13 -20.21
N ARG A 361 12.04 1.90 -21.34
CA ARG A 361 11.60 0.91 -22.33
C ARG A 361 11.61 -0.52 -21.78
N VAL A 362 12.61 -0.91 -20.99
CA VAL A 362 12.63 -2.20 -20.29
C VAL A 362 11.44 -2.35 -19.36
N PHE A 363 11.11 -1.31 -18.57
CA PHE A 363 9.93 -1.35 -17.70
C PHE A 363 8.63 -1.51 -18.48
N GLU A 364 8.46 -0.78 -19.58
CA GLU A 364 7.30 -0.92 -20.48
C GLU A 364 7.19 -2.33 -21.05
N ILE A 365 8.28 -2.89 -21.56
CA ILE A 365 8.34 -4.24 -22.11
C ILE A 365 7.93 -5.26 -21.04
N VAL A 366 8.52 -5.20 -19.85
CA VAL A 366 8.21 -6.13 -18.76
C VAL A 366 6.73 -6.04 -18.37
N GLN A 367 6.19 -4.82 -18.20
CA GLN A 367 4.76 -4.65 -17.90
C GLN A 367 3.88 -5.25 -18.99
N GLN A 368 4.21 -5.00 -20.27
CA GLN A 368 3.49 -5.58 -21.41
C GLN A 368 3.57 -7.12 -21.40
N LEU A 369 4.74 -7.72 -21.19
CA LEU A 369 4.91 -9.17 -21.20
C LEU A 369 4.20 -9.86 -20.02
N SER A 370 4.22 -9.22 -18.86
CA SER A 370 3.67 -9.74 -17.61
C SER A 370 2.13 -9.84 -17.62
N ALA A 371 1.46 -9.02 -18.42
CA ALA A 371 0.01 -9.01 -18.53
C ALA A 371 -0.53 -10.32 -19.15
N GLY A 372 -1.18 -11.15 -18.33
CA GLY A 372 -1.82 -12.40 -18.75
C GLY A 372 -0.86 -13.57 -18.99
N ALA A 373 0.36 -13.50 -18.45
CA ALA A 373 1.31 -14.61 -18.39
C ALA A 373 1.27 -15.31 -17.02
N ASN A 374 1.66 -16.59 -16.97
CA ASN A 374 1.82 -17.35 -15.72
C ASN A 374 3.20 -17.13 -15.08
N SER A 375 3.89 -16.05 -15.46
CA SER A 375 5.28 -15.76 -15.11
C SER A 375 5.36 -14.50 -14.26
N LYS A 376 6.35 -14.43 -13.37
CA LYS A 376 6.59 -13.26 -12.51
C LYS A 376 7.95 -12.64 -12.76
N PHE A 377 7.99 -11.31 -12.67
CA PHE A 377 9.20 -10.52 -12.90
C PHE A 377 9.65 -9.80 -11.62
N LEU A 378 10.86 -10.09 -11.17
CA LEU A 378 11.54 -9.35 -10.12
C LEU A 378 12.60 -8.45 -10.75
N LEU A 379 12.46 -7.15 -10.57
CA LEU A 379 13.33 -6.15 -11.17
C LEU A 379 14.25 -5.55 -10.12
N THR A 380 15.51 -5.26 -10.45
CA THR A 380 16.39 -4.47 -9.59
C THR A 380 16.87 -3.21 -10.32
N THR A 381 16.82 -2.08 -9.61
CA THR A 381 17.25 -0.79 -10.15
C THR A 381 17.63 0.16 -9.03
N ARG A 382 18.41 1.19 -9.33
CA ARG A 382 18.64 2.30 -8.40
C ARG A 382 17.54 3.36 -8.41
N ALA A 383 16.67 3.35 -9.42
CA ALA A 383 15.68 4.40 -9.64
C ALA A 383 14.30 3.82 -9.99
N ASN A 384 13.24 4.33 -9.36
CA ASN A 384 11.87 3.90 -9.68
C ASN A 384 11.19 4.88 -10.65
N TYR A 385 11.37 4.68 -11.95
CA TYR A 385 10.77 5.57 -12.97
C TYR A 385 9.35 5.20 -13.40
N ALA A 386 8.85 4.01 -13.08
CA ALA A 386 7.70 3.44 -13.78
C ALA A 386 6.64 2.76 -12.89
N PHE A 387 6.98 2.39 -11.65
CA PHE A 387 6.10 1.61 -10.79
C PHE A 387 5.56 2.44 -9.62
N SER A 388 4.35 2.11 -9.16
CA SER A 388 3.80 2.71 -7.95
C SER A 388 4.61 2.32 -6.71
N ASN A 389 4.43 3.04 -5.61
CA ASN A 389 5.05 2.70 -4.34
C ASN A 389 4.61 1.32 -3.80
N GLU A 390 3.44 0.81 -4.20
CA GLU A 390 2.94 -0.51 -3.77
C GLU A 390 3.69 -1.67 -4.46
N GLN A 391 4.12 -1.45 -5.70
CA GLN A 391 4.90 -2.44 -6.47
C GLN A 391 6.41 -2.36 -6.18
N CYS A 392 6.85 -1.36 -5.41
CA CYS A 392 8.25 -1.06 -5.16
C CYS A 392 8.64 -1.32 -3.70
N ILE A 393 9.56 -2.26 -3.48
CA ILE A 393 10.22 -2.47 -2.19
C ILE A 393 11.49 -1.61 -2.16
N VAL A 394 11.51 -0.61 -1.28
CA VAL A 394 12.67 0.28 -1.10
C VAL A 394 13.71 -0.37 -0.19
N VAL A 395 14.88 -0.66 -0.74
CA VAL A 395 16.00 -1.32 -0.04
C VAL A 395 16.90 -0.27 0.62
N GLY A 396 16.74 -0.11 1.94
CA GLY A 396 17.58 0.76 2.78
C GLY A 396 18.89 0.12 3.25
N GLY A 397 19.63 0.79 4.14
CA GLY A 397 20.80 0.21 4.84
C GLY A 397 20.44 -0.97 5.76
N LEU A 398 21.45 -1.76 6.14
CA LEU A 398 21.34 -2.77 7.20
C LEU A 398 21.20 -2.08 8.56
N ARG A 399 20.44 -2.68 9.48
CA ARG A 399 20.18 -2.13 10.82
C ARG A 399 20.22 -3.24 11.88
N GLY A 400 20.40 -2.87 13.15
CA GLY A 400 20.33 -3.78 14.29
C GLY A 400 21.26 -5.00 14.18
N GLU A 401 20.77 -6.17 14.59
CA GLU A 401 21.53 -7.43 14.59
C GLU A 401 22.08 -7.82 13.21
N ALA A 402 21.37 -7.50 12.13
CA ALA A 402 21.83 -7.79 10.78
C ALA A 402 23.10 -6.99 10.43
N TYR A 403 23.15 -5.71 10.82
CA TYR A 403 24.34 -4.88 10.64
C TYR A 403 25.51 -5.36 11.52
N ILE A 404 25.22 -5.67 12.80
CA ILE A 404 26.23 -6.17 13.74
C ILE A 404 26.86 -7.46 13.22
N SER A 405 26.04 -8.40 12.74
CA SER A 405 26.50 -9.67 12.19
C SER A 405 27.35 -9.49 10.93
N PHE A 406 26.93 -8.60 10.03
CA PHE A 406 27.69 -8.24 8.83
C PHE A 406 29.07 -7.66 9.19
N VAL A 407 29.13 -6.69 10.11
CA VAL A 407 30.39 -6.07 10.53
C VAL A 407 31.31 -7.09 11.18
N LYS A 408 30.81 -7.95 12.07
CA LYS A 408 31.61 -9.01 12.73
C LYS A 408 32.23 -9.97 11.72
N ASP A 409 31.47 -10.41 10.72
CA ASP A 409 32.01 -11.25 9.64
C ASP A 409 33.09 -10.51 8.83
N ARG A 410 32.85 -9.24 8.47
CA ARG A 410 33.81 -8.46 7.70
C ARG A 410 35.10 -8.17 8.45
N VAL A 411 35.01 -7.79 9.72
CA VAL A 411 36.16 -7.63 10.63
C VAL A 411 36.98 -8.92 10.68
N ARG A 412 36.31 -10.08 10.87
CA ARG A 412 36.97 -11.39 10.88
C ARG A 412 37.66 -11.70 9.54
N ARG A 413 36.98 -11.50 8.41
CA ARG A 413 37.53 -11.77 7.07
C ARG A 413 38.71 -10.86 6.72
N LEU A 414 38.72 -9.63 7.22
CA LEU A 414 39.80 -8.66 7.01
C LEU A 414 40.95 -8.83 8.00
N GLY A 415 40.84 -9.74 8.98
CA GLY A 415 41.86 -9.95 10.02
C GLY A 415 41.97 -8.80 11.01
N LEU A 416 40.87 -8.06 11.24
CA LEU A 416 40.83 -6.90 12.13
C LEU A 416 40.41 -7.31 13.55
N SER A 417 40.77 -6.48 14.54
CA SER A 417 40.27 -6.60 15.91
C SER A 417 38.77 -6.28 15.97
N ASP A 418 38.05 -6.95 16.87
CA ASP A 418 36.62 -6.68 17.05
C ASP A 418 36.36 -5.22 17.46
N LEU A 419 35.28 -4.66 16.93
CA LEU A 419 34.89 -3.27 17.18
C LEU A 419 34.06 -3.18 18.46
N SER A 420 34.23 -2.08 19.21
CA SER A 420 33.36 -1.78 20.35
C SER A 420 31.92 -1.52 19.88
N HIS A 421 30.93 -1.63 20.77
CA HIS A 421 29.54 -1.28 20.44
C HIS A 421 29.43 0.16 19.90
N ARG A 422 30.14 1.10 20.55
CA ARG A 422 30.18 2.52 20.15
C ARG A 422 30.75 2.71 18.76
N ASP A 423 31.81 1.99 18.40
CA ASP A 423 32.43 2.10 17.09
C ASP A 423 31.54 1.49 16.00
N ARG A 424 30.84 0.38 16.31
CA ARG A 424 29.84 -0.18 15.39
C ARG A 424 28.69 0.78 15.14
N ASP A 425 28.18 1.46 16.17
CA ASP A 425 27.10 2.45 16.01
C ASP A 425 27.56 3.63 15.15
N ARG A 426 28.78 4.15 15.41
CA ARG A 426 29.38 5.23 14.61
C ARG A 426 29.60 4.78 13.16
N LEU A 427 30.04 3.55 12.92
CA LEU A 427 30.20 3.00 11.58
C LEU A 427 28.85 2.86 10.87
N ALA A 428 27.80 2.42 11.58
CA ALA A 428 26.45 2.31 11.05
C ALA A 428 25.90 3.66 10.62
N GLU A 429 26.06 4.69 11.45
CA GLU A 429 25.65 6.06 11.18
C GLU A 429 26.38 6.64 9.96
N ARG A 430 27.71 6.52 9.93
CA ARG A 430 28.55 7.10 8.86
C ARG A 430 28.41 6.40 7.52
N SER A 431 28.12 5.10 7.53
CA SER A 431 27.86 4.32 6.33
C SER A 431 26.38 4.27 5.94
N ASP A 432 25.48 4.86 6.75
CA ASP A 432 24.03 4.69 6.61
C ASP A 432 23.63 3.20 6.43
N GLY A 433 24.30 2.33 7.18
CA GLY A 433 24.16 0.88 7.12
C GLY A 433 24.47 0.24 5.74
N SER A 434 25.10 0.95 4.81
CA SER A 434 25.44 0.44 3.47
C SER A 434 26.52 -0.64 3.57
N PRO A 435 26.25 -1.90 3.12
CA PRO A 435 27.28 -2.94 3.08
C PRO A 435 28.53 -2.51 2.31
N LEU A 436 28.34 -1.84 1.16
CA LEU A 436 29.44 -1.41 0.29
C LEU A 436 30.33 -0.37 0.97
N TRP A 437 29.73 0.66 1.58
CA TRP A 437 30.50 1.73 2.22
C TRP A 437 31.13 1.26 3.53
N THR A 438 30.42 0.43 4.31
CA THR A 438 30.96 -0.19 5.53
C THR A 438 32.21 -1.01 5.21
N GLU A 439 32.16 -1.87 4.19
CA GLU A 439 33.31 -2.69 3.79
C GLU A 439 34.48 -1.84 3.28
N SER A 440 34.17 -0.74 2.57
CA SER A 440 35.19 0.21 2.12
C SER A 440 35.87 0.97 3.27
N MET A 441 35.13 1.32 4.33
CA MET A 441 35.70 1.93 5.55
C MET A 441 36.56 0.93 6.33
N LEU A 442 36.08 -0.31 6.53
CA LEU A 442 36.84 -1.37 7.19
C LEU A 442 38.12 -1.72 6.43
N ARG A 443 38.13 -1.63 5.09
CA ARG A 443 39.34 -1.79 4.29
C ARG A 443 40.43 -0.80 4.69
N LEU A 444 40.10 0.45 5.02
CA LEU A 444 41.09 1.44 5.47
C LEU A 444 41.73 1.02 6.80
N MET A 445 40.96 0.43 7.72
CA MET A 445 41.54 -0.14 8.93
C MET A 445 42.55 -1.25 8.64
N ARG A 446 42.29 -2.09 7.62
CA ARG A 446 43.24 -3.11 7.15
C ARG A 446 44.53 -2.49 6.60
N GLN A 447 44.48 -1.26 6.10
CA GLN A 447 45.63 -0.51 5.62
C GLN A 447 46.41 0.20 6.74
N GLY A 448 46.06 -0.02 8.01
CA GLY A 448 46.77 0.51 9.17
C GLY A 448 46.18 1.78 9.78
N TYR A 449 45.04 2.27 9.26
CA TYR A 449 44.34 3.40 9.87
C TYR A 449 43.67 2.97 11.19
N THR A 450 43.65 3.86 12.18
CA THR A 450 42.80 3.67 13.37
C THR A 450 41.32 3.73 12.99
N PHE A 451 40.40 3.33 13.87
CA PHE A 451 38.97 3.43 13.57
C PHE A 451 38.54 4.87 13.24
N ASP A 452 38.94 5.85 14.08
CA ASP A 452 38.59 7.26 13.87
C ASP A 452 39.22 7.83 12.60
N ASP A 453 40.47 7.46 12.30
CA ASP A 453 41.13 7.88 11.06
C ASP A 453 40.46 7.23 9.85
N ALA A 454 40.14 5.94 9.88
CA ALA A 454 39.50 5.24 8.79
C ALA A 454 38.13 5.85 8.44
N VAL A 455 37.30 6.12 9.45
CA VAL A 455 35.98 6.72 9.26
C VAL A 455 36.10 8.16 8.74
N SER A 456 37.05 8.95 9.26
CA SER A 456 37.22 10.35 8.85
C SER A 456 37.89 10.51 7.48
N GLU A 457 38.93 9.72 7.18
CA GLU A 457 39.65 9.71 5.92
C GLU A 457 38.84 9.11 4.78
N TRP A 458 37.90 8.21 5.06
CA TRP A 458 37.04 7.64 4.03
C TRP A 458 36.31 8.73 3.24
N PHE A 459 35.85 9.80 3.88
CA PHE A 459 35.18 10.93 3.22
C PHE A 459 36.09 11.83 2.38
N LYS A 460 37.40 11.55 2.34
CA LYS A 460 38.38 12.21 1.45
C LYS A 460 38.68 11.29 0.26
N LYS A 461 39.84 11.47 -0.38
CA LYS A 461 40.29 10.65 -1.52
C LYS A 461 40.22 9.12 -1.29
N PRO A 462 40.58 8.56 -0.11
CA PRO A 462 40.57 7.11 0.09
C PRO A 462 39.23 6.38 -0.12
N GLY A 463 38.09 7.09 -0.04
CA GLY A 463 36.75 6.52 -0.31
C GLY A 463 36.10 7.01 -1.60
N GLU A 464 36.79 7.81 -2.41
CA GLU A 464 36.25 8.43 -3.63
C GLU A 464 35.70 7.39 -4.61
N ASP A 465 36.46 6.33 -4.88
CA ASP A 465 36.04 5.29 -5.84
C ASP A 465 34.77 4.55 -5.39
N ALA A 466 34.65 4.27 -4.08
CA ALA A 466 33.48 3.60 -3.52
C ALA A 466 32.22 4.49 -3.59
N ARG A 467 32.38 5.80 -3.36
CA ARG A 467 31.31 6.78 -3.55
C ARG A 467 30.95 6.92 -5.02
N ALA A 468 31.94 7.02 -5.90
CA ALA A 468 31.75 7.12 -7.34
C ALA A 468 31.01 5.88 -7.88
N ALA A 469 31.39 4.67 -7.47
CA ALA A 469 30.70 3.44 -7.87
C ALA A 469 29.22 3.39 -7.42
N ALA A 470 28.91 4.00 -6.28
CA ALA A 470 27.58 3.98 -5.70
C ALA A 470 26.65 5.12 -6.18
N LEU A 471 27.21 6.27 -6.58
CA LEU A 471 26.43 7.51 -6.79
C LEU A 471 26.78 8.31 -8.06
N LYS A 472 27.91 8.04 -8.74
CA LYS A 472 28.37 8.89 -9.86
C LYS A 472 27.37 8.92 -11.01
N LYS A 473 26.77 7.77 -11.34
CA LYS A 473 25.84 7.65 -12.48
C LYS A 473 24.56 8.44 -12.21
N GLU A 474 24.02 8.31 -11.01
CA GLU A 474 22.80 8.96 -10.55
C GLU A 474 22.98 10.48 -10.53
N ILE A 475 24.08 10.94 -9.93
CA ILE A 475 24.42 12.36 -9.84
C ILE A 475 24.65 12.96 -11.24
N SER A 476 25.26 12.21 -12.17
CA SER A 476 25.54 12.70 -13.53
C SER A 476 24.26 12.83 -14.36
N ALA A 477 23.31 11.91 -14.18
CA ALA A 477 22.03 11.88 -14.90
C ALA A 477 21.08 13.03 -14.52
N LEU A 478 21.32 13.70 -13.39
CA LEU A 478 20.46 14.78 -12.89
C LEU A 478 20.38 15.99 -13.82
N GLY A 479 19.20 16.58 -13.91
CA GLY A 479 18.99 17.90 -14.49
C GLY A 479 19.76 19.01 -13.75
N PRO A 480 20.03 20.18 -14.39
CA PRO A 480 20.78 21.28 -13.77
C PRO A 480 20.17 21.79 -12.46
N SER A 481 18.84 21.85 -12.39
CA SER A 481 18.08 22.34 -11.24
C SER A 481 18.13 21.34 -10.09
N ALA A 482 18.04 20.04 -10.38
CA ALA A 482 18.22 18.97 -9.39
C ALA A 482 19.65 18.92 -8.85
N LYS A 483 20.67 19.09 -9.70
CA LYS A 483 22.08 19.23 -9.27
C LYS A 483 22.27 20.41 -8.31
N ARG A 484 21.66 21.56 -8.60
CA ARG A 484 21.67 22.74 -7.70
C ARG A 484 20.99 22.46 -6.36
N ILE A 485 19.80 21.86 -6.37
CA ILE A 485 19.07 21.51 -5.14
C ILE A 485 19.89 20.52 -4.31
N LEU A 486 20.40 19.45 -4.93
CA LEU A 486 21.20 18.43 -4.25
C LEU A 486 22.46 19.01 -3.61
N PHE A 487 23.16 19.89 -4.33
CA PHE A 487 24.35 20.57 -3.81
C PHE A 487 24.00 21.43 -2.58
N VAL A 488 22.95 22.25 -2.68
CA VAL A 488 22.52 23.10 -1.56
C VAL A 488 22.03 22.26 -0.38
N ALA A 489 21.23 21.22 -0.62
CA ALA A 489 20.75 20.30 0.40
C ALA A 489 21.91 19.58 1.12
N SER A 490 22.98 19.22 0.39
CA SER A 490 24.20 18.64 0.95
C SER A 490 24.94 19.60 1.89
N VAL A 491 24.92 20.92 1.60
CA VAL A 491 25.50 21.95 2.48
C VAL A 491 24.64 22.19 3.71
N LEU A 492 23.31 22.26 3.54
CA LEU A 492 22.36 22.54 4.62
C LEU A 492 22.11 21.33 5.54
N ARG A 493 22.39 20.10 5.05
CA ARG A 493 22.13 18.79 5.67
C ARG A 493 20.65 18.47 5.86
N GLU A 494 19.97 19.21 6.73
CA GLU A 494 18.52 19.11 6.94
C GLU A 494 17.87 20.44 6.54
N CYS A 495 17.09 20.40 5.46
CA CYS A 495 16.55 21.61 4.86
C CYS A 495 15.06 21.47 4.51
N SER A 496 14.30 22.56 4.63
CA SER A 496 12.93 22.61 4.14
C SER A 496 12.83 23.11 2.70
N ARG A 497 11.64 22.94 2.10
CA ARG A 497 11.33 23.48 0.76
C ARG A 497 11.60 24.98 0.68
N ALA A 498 11.20 25.76 1.69
CA ALA A 498 11.40 27.20 1.71
C ALA A 498 12.88 27.59 1.76
N GLU A 499 13.68 26.85 2.53
CA GLU A 499 15.12 27.09 2.67
C GLU A 499 15.85 26.80 1.34
N LEU A 500 15.49 25.70 0.68
CA LEU A 500 16.06 25.34 -0.61
C LEU A 500 15.68 26.34 -1.71
N LEU A 501 14.42 26.78 -1.79
CA LEU A 501 13.98 27.79 -2.75
C LEU A 501 14.69 29.13 -2.55
N ASP A 502 14.87 29.55 -1.30
CA ASP A 502 15.56 30.81 -1.00
C ASP A 502 17.03 30.79 -1.42
N VAL A 503 17.73 29.67 -1.25
CA VAL A 503 19.15 29.57 -1.64
C VAL A 503 19.33 29.30 -3.13
N THR A 504 18.53 28.39 -3.70
CA THR A 504 18.66 27.97 -5.10
C THR A 504 18.07 28.99 -6.08
N LYS A 505 17.12 29.82 -5.63
CA LYS A 505 16.39 30.82 -6.43
C LYS A 505 15.67 30.23 -7.66
N LEU A 506 15.24 28.98 -7.57
CA LEU A 506 14.48 28.29 -8.62
C LEU A 506 12.99 28.67 -8.58
N GLY A 507 12.30 28.54 -9.72
CA GLY A 507 10.84 28.64 -9.75
C GLY A 507 10.16 27.45 -9.05
N MET A 508 8.92 27.61 -8.59
CA MET A 508 8.21 26.57 -7.84
C MET A 508 8.01 25.27 -8.63
N VAL A 509 7.62 25.38 -9.91
CA VAL A 509 7.40 24.21 -10.79
C VAL A 509 8.72 23.48 -11.05
N GLU A 510 9.74 24.23 -11.46
CA GLU A 510 11.09 23.71 -11.70
C GLU A 510 11.68 23.05 -10.45
N PHE A 511 11.42 23.61 -9.26
CA PHE A 511 11.84 23.05 -7.99
C PHE A 511 11.15 21.71 -7.70
N ASP A 512 9.83 21.63 -7.90
CA ASP A 512 9.05 20.42 -7.63
C ASP A 512 9.44 19.28 -8.58
N ASP A 513 9.66 19.58 -9.86
CA ASP A 513 10.16 18.62 -10.85
C ASP A 513 11.54 18.10 -10.45
N ALA A 514 12.45 19.01 -10.12
CA ALA A 514 13.81 18.67 -9.70
C ALA A 514 13.86 17.91 -8.37
N LEU A 515 12.98 18.22 -7.42
CA LEU A 515 12.88 17.50 -6.16
C LEU A 515 12.32 16.09 -6.36
N THR A 516 11.31 15.94 -7.23
CA THR A 516 10.74 14.64 -7.61
C THR A 516 11.80 13.75 -8.26
N GLU A 517 12.64 14.33 -9.13
CA GLU A 517 13.78 13.64 -9.74
C GLU A 517 14.76 13.11 -8.67
N LEU A 518 15.13 13.95 -7.69
CA LEU A 518 16.03 13.57 -6.59
C LEU A 518 15.46 12.45 -5.71
N GLN A 519 14.16 12.48 -5.44
CA GLN A 519 13.46 11.44 -4.66
C GLN A 519 13.37 10.12 -5.45
N THR A 520 13.13 10.20 -6.76
CA THR A 520 13.09 9.03 -7.66
C THR A 520 14.41 8.25 -7.68
N LEU A 521 15.53 8.97 -7.53
CA LEU A 521 16.88 8.42 -7.44
C LEU A 521 17.33 8.09 -6.00
N PHE A 522 16.48 8.30 -5.00
CA PHE A 522 16.80 8.10 -3.57
C PHE A 522 18.05 8.88 -3.10
N LEU A 523 18.33 10.04 -3.71
CA LEU A 523 19.46 10.91 -3.34
C LEU A 523 19.13 11.85 -2.18
N VAL A 524 17.84 12.04 -1.93
CA VAL A 524 17.28 12.81 -0.83
C VAL A 524 16.29 11.92 -0.09
N ASP A 525 16.38 11.89 1.24
CA ASP A 525 15.47 11.12 2.06
C ASP A 525 14.03 11.60 1.92
N ALA A 526 13.09 10.68 2.11
CA ALA A 526 11.69 11.03 2.23
C ALA A 526 11.52 12.07 3.35
N PRO A 527 10.73 13.13 3.11
CA PRO A 527 10.67 14.26 4.03
C PRO A 527 10.16 13.81 5.40
N LYS A 528 10.93 14.07 6.45
CA LYS A 528 10.47 13.92 7.83
C LYS A 528 9.65 15.15 8.19
N ILE A 529 8.48 14.94 8.79
CA ILE A 529 7.68 16.04 9.31
C ILE A 529 8.32 16.50 10.62
N ILE A 530 9.11 17.56 10.58
CA ILE A 530 9.73 18.17 11.75
C ILE A 530 9.09 19.55 11.94
N LYS A 531 8.47 19.78 13.10
CA LYS A 531 7.74 21.03 13.40
C LYS A 531 6.64 21.36 12.36
N ASN A 532 5.91 20.35 11.88
CA ASN A 532 4.89 20.45 10.83
C ASN A 532 5.41 20.94 9.46
N GLU A 533 6.72 20.92 9.22
CA GLU A 533 7.31 21.26 7.93
C GLU A 533 8.00 20.01 7.33
N PRO A 534 7.78 19.68 6.05
CA PRO A 534 8.54 18.63 5.37
C PRO A 534 10.01 19.05 5.32
N ARG A 535 10.88 18.29 5.99
CA ARG A 535 12.33 18.48 5.94
C ARG A 535 13.00 17.34 5.20
N PHE A 536 13.78 17.72 4.21
CA PHE A 536 14.59 16.85 3.38
C PHE A 536 15.97 16.72 4.01
N SER A 537 16.52 15.51 3.98
CA SER A 537 17.90 15.26 4.38
C SER A 537 18.67 14.58 3.26
N VAL A 538 19.95 14.93 3.16
CA VAL A 538 20.90 14.22 2.29
C VAL A 538 21.82 13.38 3.19
N PRO A 539 21.92 12.06 2.96
CA PRO A 539 22.86 11.21 3.68
C PRO A 539 24.30 11.74 3.57
N GLU A 540 25.09 11.64 4.64
CA GLU A 540 26.43 12.25 4.71
C GLU A 540 27.39 11.74 3.62
N SER A 541 27.29 10.45 3.28
CA SER A 541 28.01 9.83 2.17
C SER A 541 27.60 10.38 0.79
N THR A 542 26.31 10.67 0.59
CA THR A 542 25.80 11.32 -0.61
C THR A 542 26.31 12.75 -0.70
N ALA A 543 26.27 13.49 0.41
CA ALA A 543 26.83 14.85 0.49
C ALA A 543 28.33 14.86 0.17
N ALA A 544 29.10 13.91 0.68
CA ALA A 544 30.52 13.79 0.36
C ALA A 544 30.77 13.53 -1.14
N ALA A 545 30.01 12.63 -1.76
CA ALA A 545 30.12 12.38 -3.20
C ALA A 545 29.78 13.64 -4.04
N VAL A 546 28.78 14.41 -3.59
CA VAL A 546 28.40 15.69 -4.20
C VAL A 546 29.53 16.72 -4.08
N PHE A 547 30.23 16.77 -2.95
CA PHE A 547 31.36 17.68 -2.76
C PHE A 547 32.59 17.29 -3.57
N ASP A 548 32.88 16.00 -3.73
CA ASP A 548 33.97 15.54 -4.60
C ASP A 548 33.73 15.93 -6.07
N ALA A 549 32.48 15.83 -6.53
CA ALA A 549 32.07 16.18 -7.89
C ALA A 549 31.70 17.66 -8.08
N GLN A 550 31.86 18.54 -7.08
CA GLN A 550 31.26 19.88 -7.08
C GLN A 550 31.65 20.76 -8.27
N ALA A 551 32.90 20.66 -8.75
CA ALA A 551 33.42 21.46 -9.87
C ALA A 551 32.77 21.09 -11.21
N THR A 552 32.35 19.84 -11.36
CA THR A 552 31.63 19.34 -12.54
C THR A 552 30.12 19.35 -12.38
N LEU A 553 29.63 19.40 -11.13
CA LEU A 553 28.21 19.24 -10.82
C LEU A 553 27.41 20.53 -11.05
N VAL A 554 27.98 21.68 -10.69
CA VAL A 554 27.29 22.97 -10.77
C VAL A 554 28.25 24.02 -11.31
N ALA A 555 27.76 24.95 -12.13
CA ALA A 555 28.60 25.97 -12.78
C ALA A 555 29.35 26.89 -11.79
N ASP A 556 28.71 27.25 -10.66
CA ASP A 556 29.27 28.15 -9.63
C ASP A 556 29.17 27.55 -8.21
N PRO A 557 29.94 26.51 -7.88
CA PRO A 557 29.81 25.80 -6.60
C PRO A 557 30.19 26.69 -5.41
N GLU A 558 31.23 27.53 -5.55
CA GLU A 558 31.66 28.46 -4.50
C GLU A 558 30.61 29.52 -4.16
N ARG A 559 29.95 30.08 -5.19
CA ARG A 559 28.89 31.08 -4.98
C ARG A 559 27.68 30.46 -4.29
N LEU A 560 27.25 29.28 -4.74
CA LEU A 560 26.12 28.57 -4.12
C LEU A 560 26.43 28.13 -2.70
N ARG A 561 27.65 27.63 -2.46
CA ARG A 561 28.12 27.26 -1.12
C ARG A 561 28.13 28.48 -0.20
N ARG A 562 28.64 29.62 -0.69
CA ARG A 562 28.60 30.88 0.03
C ARG A 562 27.17 31.32 0.30
N SER A 563 26.25 31.28 -0.66
CA SER A 563 24.83 31.60 -0.44
C SER A 563 24.18 30.69 0.60
N ALA A 564 24.46 29.39 0.58
CA ALA A 564 23.95 28.42 1.56
C ALA A 564 24.57 28.66 2.95
N GLN A 565 25.86 28.98 3.02
CA GLN A 565 26.54 29.32 4.28
C GLN A 565 26.11 30.68 4.82
N GLU A 566 25.87 31.67 3.96
CA GLU A 566 25.27 32.96 4.31
C GLU A 566 23.85 32.75 4.79
N TYR A 567 23.08 31.83 4.20
CA TYR A 567 21.77 31.45 4.71
C TYR A 567 21.89 30.83 6.10
N LEU A 568 22.82 29.89 6.31
CA LEU A 568 23.11 29.31 7.63
C LEU A 568 23.58 30.38 8.62
N GLN A 569 24.41 31.33 8.20
CA GLN A 569 24.89 32.47 9.01
C GLN A 569 23.77 33.47 9.31
N ARG A 570 22.87 33.78 8.37
CA ARG A 570 21.67 34.58 8.60
C ARG A 570 20.67 33.85 9.49
N ALA A 571 20.61 32.51 9.40
CA ALA A 571 19.81 31.67 10.28
C ALA A 571 20.44 31.52 11.68
N THR A 572 21.76 31.72 11.83
CA THR A 572 22.51 31.58 13.10
C THR A 572 22.97 32.91 13.72
N SER A 573 22.91 34.03 12.99
CA SER A 573 23.26 35.39 13.45
C SER A 573 22.24 35.88 14.48
N SER A 574 22.67 36.72 15.42
CA SER A 574 21.86 37.17 16.57
C SER A 574 20.48 37.73 16.18
N ASP A 575 20.33 38.35 15.02
CA ASP A 575 19.04 38.88 14.54
C ASP A 575 18.13 37.80 13.94
N GLY A 576 18.68 36.81 13.24
CA GLY A 576 17.92 35.66 12.71
C GLY A 576 17.64 34.58 13.74
N LYS A 577 18.55 34.38 14.71
CA LYS A 577 18.37 33.54 15.89
C LYS A 577 17.34 34.17 16.83
N ALA A 578 17.36 35.48 17.06
CA ALA A 578 16.34 36.14 17.87
C ALA A 578 14.96 36.11 17.21
N ALA A 579 14.86 36.17 15.88
CA ALA A 579 13.59 36.03 15.18
C ALA A 579 13.09 34.57 15.15
N ARG A 580 13.87 33.60 14.66
CA ARG A 580 13.43 32.18 14.53
C ARG A 580 13.40 31.42 15.86
N SER A 581 14.34 31.66 16.77
CA SER A 581 14.32 31.03 18.10
C SER A 581 13.17 31.60 18.93
N LYS A 582 12.84 32.90 18.84
CA LYS A 582 11.66 33.44 19.54
C LYS A 582 10.35 33.07 18.88
N VAL A 583 10.26 32.97 17.55
CA VAL A 583 9.04 32.48 16.89
C VAL A 583 8.82 31.00 17.20
N GLY A 584 9.85 30.16 17.12
CA GLY A 584 9.77 28.76 17.53
C GLY A 584 9.53 28.56 19.03
N LEU A 585 10.14 29.38 19.90
CA LEU A 585 9.90 29.39 21.34
C LEU A 585 8.48 29.89 21.65
N ALA A 586 8.02 30.96 21.00
CA ALA A 586 6.67 31.48 21.14
C ALA A 586 5.64 30.46 20.67
N ILE A 587 5.90 29.74 19.57
CA ILE A 587 5.04 28.63 19.13
C ILE A 587 4.98 27.53 20.20
N ASN A 588 6.13 27.09 20.70
CA ASN A 588 6.19 26.03 21.72
C ASN A 588 5.58 26.46 23.06
N GLN A 589 5.84 27.69 23.51
CA GLN A 589 5.31 28.28 24.73
C GLN A 589 3.79 28.47 24.61
N THR A 590 3.32 29.01 23.50
CA THR A 590 1.87 29.15 23.24
C THR A 590 1.21 27.77 23.20
N MET A 591 1.82 26.77 22.56
CA MET A 591 1.29 25.41 22.55
C MET A 591 1.27 24.77 23.95
N ALA A 592 2.24 25.09 24.82
CA ALA A 592 2.23 24.67 26.21
C ALA A 592 1.12 25.38 27.01
N LEU A 593 0.93 26.69 26.81
CA LEU A 593 -0.13 27.48 27.44
C LEU A 593 -1.54 27.06 26.98
N LEU A 594 -1.70 26.70 25.70
CA LEU A 594 -2.93 26.12 25.18
C LEU A 594 -3.24 24.76 25.84
N LYS A 595 -2.21 23.94 26.10
CA LYS A 595 -2.37 22.66 26.82
C LYS A 595 -2.74 22.85 28.29
N SER A 596 -2.32 23.94 28.92
CA SER A 596 -2.72 24.33 30.28
C SER A 596 -3.99 25.18 30.34
N SER A 597 -4.72 25.33 29.22
CA SER A 597 -5.95 26.12 29.09
C SER A 597 -5.80 27.62 29.42
N GLN A 598 -4.58 28.17 29.38
CA GLN A 598 -4.28 29.58 29.60
C GLN A 598 -4.37 30.37 28.29
N LEU A 599 -5.58 30.53 27.77
CA LEU A 599 -5.84 31.08 26.42
C LEU A 599 -5.40 32.54 26.25
N GLN A 600 -5.59 33.40 27.26
CA GLN A 600 -5.21 34.82 27.16
C GLN A 600 -3.69 35.03 27.16
N GLU A 601 -2.97 34.26 27.97
CA GLU A 601 -1.50 34.29 28.01
C GLU A 601 -0.90 33.71 26.72
N ALA A 602 -1.53 32.66 26.17
CA ALA A 602 -1.18 32.10 24.87
C ALA A 602 -1.35 33.15 23.76
N LEU A 603 -2.49 33.84 23.72
CA LEU A 603 -2.76 34.91 22.76
C LEU A 603 -1.75 36.06 22.87
N ALA A 604 -1.47 36.53 24.08
CA ALA A 604 -0.50 37.60 24.33
C ALA A 604 0.92 37.21 23.85
N THR A 605 1.30 35.95 24.06
CA THR A 605 2.59 35.40 23.60
C THR A 605 2.69 35.40 22.07
N VAL A 606 1.61 35.03 21.37
CA VAL A 606 1.57 35.04 19.90
C VAL A 606 1.50 36.46 19.33
N ASP A 607 0.69 37.35 19.91
CA ASP A 607 0.57 38.73 19.45
C ASP A 607 1.91 39.48 19.61
N GLN A 608 2.65 39.22 20.70
CA GLN A 608 4.01 39.75 20.86
C GLN A 608 4.98 39.23 19.79
N ALA A 609 4.81 37.99 19.34
CA ALA A 609 5.61 37.43 18.25
C ALA A 609 5.22 38.02 16.88
N LEU A 610 3.92 38.21 16.63
CA LEU A 610 3.40 38.82 15.41
C LEU A 610 3.72 40.32 15.28
N ASN A 611 3.84 41.05 16.38
CA ASN A 611 4.33 42.44 16.34
C ASN A 611 5.74 42.56 15.72
N ARG A 612 6.53 41.48 15.74
CA ARG A 612 7.87 41.42 15.14
C ARG A 612 7.86 40.80 13.75
N ASP A 613 6.98 39.85 13.48
CA ASP A 613 6.82 39.20 12.17
C ASP A 613 5.33 39.12 11.76
N PRO A 614 4.73 40.23 11.28
CA PRO A 614 3.29 40.34 11.10
C PRO A 614 2.71 39.45 9.98
N LYS A 615 3.56 38.99 9.06
CA LYS A 615 3.15 38.20 7.88
C LYS A 615 3.47 36.71 8.01
N ASN A 616 3.85 36.26 9.21
CA ASN A 616 4.23 34.88 9.43
C ASN A 616 3.02 33.92 9.38
N PRO A 617 2.94 32.99 8.42
CA PRO A 617 1.77 32.12 8.25
C PRO A 617 1.55 31.12 9.40
N ASP A 618 2.60 30.73 10.13
CA ASP A 618 2.49 29.80 11.26
C ASP A 618 2.04 30.50 12.55
N LEU A 619 2.52 31.71 12.80
CA LEU A 619 2.06 32.53 13.93
C LEU A 619 0.61 33.00 13.74
N LEU A 620 0.21 33.34 12.52
CA LEU A 620 -1.18 33.71 12.22
C LEU A 620 -2.13 32.52 12.41
N LEU A 621 -1.74 31.32 12.00
CA LEU A 621 -2.48 30.07 12.30
C LEU A 621 -2.60 29.86 13.82
N LEU A 622 -1.51 30.06 14.56
CA LEU A 622 -1.50 29.86 16.00
C LEU A 622 -2.30 30.94 16.74
N ARG A 623 -2.28 32.17 16.25
CA ARG A 623 -3.14 33.28 16.73
C ARG A 623 -4.60 32.92 16.52
N GLY A 624 -4.97 32.48 15.33
CA GLY A 624 -6.33 32.02 15.03
C GLY A 624 -6.76 30.90 15.96
N ARG A 625 -5.86 29.95 16.29
CA ARG A 625 -6.14 28.89 17.25
C ARG A 625 -6.39 29.40 18.67
N CYS A 626 -5.61 30.38 19.14
CA CYS A 626 -5.83 31.00 20.46
C CYS A 626 -7.13 31.81 20.49
N LEU A 627 -7.42 32.52 19.40
CA LEU A 627 -8.63 33.34 19.27
C LEU A 627 -9.88 32.52 19.07
N ARG A 628 -9.83 31.30 18.54
CA ARG A 628 -11.03 30.51 18.24
C ARG A 628 -11.99 30.41 19.43
N ASP A 629 -11.44 30.22 20.62
CA ASP A 629 -12.18 30.02 21.87
C ASP A 629 -12.33 31.34 22.68
N LEU A 630 -11.72 32.45 22.23
CA LEU A 630 -11.76 33.78 22.88
C LEU A 630 -12.58 34.82 22.08
N ASP A 631 -12.37 34.87 20.78
CA ASP A 631 -12.99 35.77 19.79
C ASP A 631 -12.92 35.10 18.42
N THR A 632 -13.95 34.31 18.13
CA THR A 632 -14.03 33.48 16.92
C THR A 632 -14.01 34.30 15.63
N ALA A 633 -14.54 35.54 15.64
CA ALA A 633 -14.52 36.42 14.46
C ALA A 633 -13.10 36.83 14.07
N LYS A 634 -12.27 37.22 15.05
CA LYS A 634 -10.85 37.51 14.80
C LYS A 634 -10.04 36.26 14.48
N ALA A 635 -10.48 35.09 14.92
CA ALA A 635 -9.85 33.82 14.55
C ALA A 635 -9.96 33.56 13.04
N VAL A 636 -11.16 33.76 12.46
CA VAL A 636 -11.41 33.62 11.01
C VAL A 636 -10.54 34.59 10.20
N GLU A 637 -10.41 35.84 10.64
CA GLU A 637 -9.52 36.82 10.01
C GLU A 637 -8.05 36.35 10.04
N ALA A 638 -7.58 35.85 11.20
CA ALA A 638 -6.23 35.34 11.35
C ALA A 638 -5.96 34.10 10.47
N PHE A 639 -6.93 33.20 10.32
CA PHE A 639 -6.82 32.04 9.43
C PHE A 639 -6.81 32.45 7.95
N SER A 640 -7.65 33.40 7.56
CA SER A 640 -7.67 33.95 6.20
C SER A 640 -6.33 34.59 5.83
N LEU A 641 -5.77 35.41 6.74
CA LEU A 641 -4.44 36.00 6.56
C LEU A 641 -3.34 34.93 6.53
N ALA A 642 -3.42 33.91 7.40
CA ALA A 642 -2.48 32.78 7.37
C ALA A 642 -2.48 32.09 6.00
N HIS A 643 -3.66 31.85 5.42
CA HIS A 643 -3.81 31.29 4.08
C HIS A 643 -3.24 32.24 3.00
N GLN A 644 -3.56 33.53 3.06
CA GLN A 644 -3.06 34.54 2.12
C GLN A 644 -1.53 34.59 2.09
N PHE A 645 -0.88 34.44 3.25
CA PHE A 645 0.58 34.42 3.38
C PHE A 645 1.22 33.03 3.19
N GLY A 646 0.49 32.05 2.67
CA GLY A 646 1.05 30.79 2.19
C GLY A 646 0.89 29.58 3.11
N GLN A 647 0.13 29.67 4.21
CA GLN A 647 -0.19 28.50 5.03
C GLN A 647 -1.10 27.53 4.27
N ARG A 648 -0.74 26.24 4.26
CA ARG A 648 -1.51 25.17 3.60
C ARG A 648 -1.66 23.90 4.45
N LYS A 649 -1.28 23.91 5.74
CA LYS A 649 -1.43 22.74 6.63
C LYS A 649 -2.90 22.30 6.75
N PRO A 650 -3.22 20.98 6.82
CA PRO A 650 -4.60 20.49 7.00
C PRO A 650 -5.29 21.10 8.22
N LEU A 651 -4.53 21.28 9.29
CA LEU A 651 -4.98 21.90 10.53
C LEU A 651 -5.53 23.32 10.34
N LEU A 652 -5.01 24.09 9.37
CA LEU A 652 -5.55 25.43 9.07
C LEU A 652 -7.00 25.32 8.61
N PHE A 653 -7.25 24.51 7.59
CA PHE A 653 -8.57 24.38 7.01
C PHE A 653 -9.57 23.80 8.02
N ASP A 654 -9.15 22.83 8.84
CA ASP A 654 -9.98 22.26 9.91
C ASP A 654 -10.43 23.32 10.93
N LEU A 655 -9.48 24.10 11.44
CA LEU A 655 -9.78 25.14 12.42
C LEU A 655 -10.56 26.29 11.80
N TRP A 656 -10.22 26.69 10.58
CA TRP A 656 -10.90 27.77 9.87
C TRP A 656 -12.34 27.39 9.52
N TYR A 657 -12.58 26.17 9.02
CA TYR A 657 -13.91 25.66 8.75
C TYR A 657 -14.75 25.65 10.03
N SER A 658 -14.22 25.09 11.14
CA SER A 658 -14.95 25.04 12.41
C SER A 658 -15.28 26.43 12.97
N ALA A 659 -14.37 27.39 12.84
CA ALA A 659 -14.58 28.76 13.29
C ALA A 659 -15.64 29.48 12.43
N SER A 660 -15.56 29.36 11.11
CA SER A 660 -16.55 29.92 10.19
C SER A 660 -17.93 29.28 10.36
N GLU A 661 -18.00 27.97 10.63
CA GLU A 661 -19.25 27.24 10.91
C GLU A 661 -19.88 27.73 12.22
N SER A 662 -19.08 27.93 13.27
CA SER A 662 -19.58 28.44 14.56
C SER A 662 -20.07 29.89 14.53
N LEU A 663 -19.64 30.68 13.54
CA LEU A 663 -20.14 32.04 13.28
C LEU A 663 -21.35 32.06 12.32
N GLU A 664 -21.82 30.89 11.88
CA GLU A 664 -22.88 30.74 10.88
C GLU A 664 -22.58 31.48 9.55
N GLN A 665 -21.29 31.71 9.25
CA GLN A 665 -20.84 32.34 8.01
C GLN A 665 -20.75 31.29 6.90
N HIS A 666 -21.90 30.85 6.40
CA HIS A 666 -21.95 29.71 5.46
C HIS A 666 -21.23 29.97 4.14
N ALA A 667 -21.22 31.21 3.62
CA ALA A 667 -20.46 31.57 2.42
C ALA A 667 -18.94 31.42 2.63
N ALA A 668 -18.42 31.95 3.74
CA ALA A 668 -17.00 31.78 4.09
C ALA A 668 -16.65 30.31 4.36
N THR A 669 -17.56 29.56 4.99
CA THR A 669 -17.42 28.12 5.23
C THR A 669 -17.31 27.34 3.91
N LEU A 670 -18.12 27.71 2.91
CA LEU A 670 -18.07 27.14 1.57
C LEU A 670 -16.73 27.47 0.86
N ASP A 671 -16.26 28.71 0.95
CA ASP A 671 -14.98 29.12 0.37
C ASP A 671 -13.80 28.34 0.97
N VAL A 672 -13.81 28.14 2.30
CA VAL A 672 -12.79 27.32 2.98
C VAL A 672 -12.83 25.87 2.50
N ALA A 673 -14.03 25.29 2.35
CA ALA A 673 -14.18 23.92 1.86
C ALA A 673 -13.73 23.79 0.39
N ASN A 674 -13.99 24.78 -0.47
CA ASN A 674 -13.47 24.83 -1.84
C ASN A 674 -11.94 24.87 -1.85
N LEU A 675 -11.34 25.78 -1.08
CA LEU A 675 -9.88 25.86 -0.94
C LEU A 675 -9.30 24.52 -0.43
N ALA A 676 -9.96 23.86 0.51
CA ALA A 676 -9.48 22.58 1.02
C ALA A 676 -9.55 21.46 -0.03
N VAL A 677 -10.62 21.38 -0.83
CA VAL A 677 -10.76 20.42 -1.94
C VAL A 677 -9.74 20.68 -3.05
N ASP A 678 -9.45 21.95 -3.35
CA ASP A 678 -8.50 22.33 -4.41
C ASP A 678 -7.03 22.06 -4.02
N PHE A 679 -6.69 22.15 -2.72
CA PHE A 679 -5.31 22.02 -2.22
C PHE A 679 -4.99 20.68 -1.53
N MET A 680 -5.96 19.81 -1.20
CA MET A 680 -5.75 18.56 -0.44
C MET A 680 -6.37 17.32 -1.08
N ALA A 681 -5.75 16.15 -0.87
CA ALA A 681 -6.18 14.86 -1.43
C ALA A 681 -7.18 14.05 -0.57
N ASP A 682 -7.66 14.57 0.56
CA ASP A 682 -8.69 13.89 1.39
C ASP A 682 -10.10 14.35 1.05
N ASN A 683 -10.49 14.10 -0.20
CA ASN A 683 -11.83 14.41 -0.72
C ASN A 683 -12.93 13.65 0.04
N ALA A 684 -12.62 12.51 0.66
CA ALA A 684 -13.58 11.75 1.46
C ALA A 684 -14.11 12.57 2.65
N LYS A 685 -13.26 13.39 3.28
CA LYS A 685 -13.62 14.29 4.38
C LYS A 685 -14.20 15.64 3.91
N TRP A 686 -13.61 16.26 2.90
CA TRP A 686 -13.94 17.64 2.54
C TRP A 686 -15.19 17.77 1.67
N LEU A 687 -15.52 16.77 0.85
CA LEU A 687 -16.73 16.80 0.03
C LEU A 687 -18.03 16.81 0.89
N PRO A 688 -18.19 15.99 1.95
CA PRO A 688 -19.34 16.11 2.85
C PRO A 688 -19.43 17.45 3.58
N LEU A 689 -18.30 18.03 3.98
CA LEU A 689 -18.25 19.35 4.62
C LEU A 689 -18.64 20.47 3.65
N ARG A 690 -18.23 20.37 2.38
CA ARG A 690 -18.66 21.28 1.32
C ARG A 690 -20.15 21.13 1.00
N ALA A 691 -20.63 19.90 0.91
CA ALA A 691 -22.05 19.60 0.72
C ALA A 691 -22.92 20.18 1.84
N ARG A 692 -22.48 20.08 3.10
CA ARG A 692 -23.15 20.71 4.24
C ARG A 692 -23.25 22.23 4.07
N ALA A 693 -22.17 22.89 3.67
CA ALA A 693 -22.17 24.34 3.42
C ALA A 693 -23.14 24.72 2.29
N TYR A 694 -23.15 23.94 1.19
CA TYR A 694 -24.13 24.11 0.11
C TYR A 694 -25.58 23.98 0.60
N VAL A 695 -25.89 23.00 1.44
CA VAL A 695 -27.23 22.80 2.00
C VAL A 695 -27.65 24.00 2.87
N GLN A 696 -26.77 24.51 3.74
CA GLN A 696 -27.10 25.67 4.58
C GLN A 696 -27.38 26.93 3.75
N ILE A 697 -26.56 27.20 2.73
CA ILE A 697 -26.78 28.33 1.81
C ILE A 697 -28.08 28.11 1.03
N ALA A 698 -28.35 26.89 0.57
CA ALA A 698 -29.59 26.57 -0.14
C ALA A 698 -30.83 26.87 0.74
N LEU A 699 -30.82 26.45 2.00
CA LEU A 699 -31.91 26.73 2.94
C LEU A 699 -32.12 28.23 3.16
N MET A 700 -31.04 29.03 3.24
CA MET A 700 -31.13 30.49 3.32
C MET A 700 -31.71 31.10 2.04
N ARG A 701 -31.19 30.70 0.87
CA ARG A 701 -31.68 31.16 -0.45
C ARG A 701 -33.16 30.83 -0.64
N ASN A 702 -33.59 29.67 -0.15
CA ASN A 702 -35.00 29.29 -0.19
C ASN A 702 -35.87 30.18 0.71
N ARG A 703 -35.40 30.56 1.91
CA ARG A 703 -36.08 31.53 2.78
C ARG A 703 -36.20 32.90 2.10
N ASP A 704 -35.18 33.29 1.34
CA ASP A 704 -35.16 34.51 0.53
C ASP A 704 -35.96 34.38 -0.80
N SER A 705 -36.77 33.33 -0.95
CA SER A 705 -37.60 33.04 -2.13
C SER A 705 -36.80 32.82 -3.43
N GLN A 706 -35.52 32.44 -3.34
CA GLN A 706 -34.64 32.10 -4.47
C GLN A 706 -34.58 30.58 -4.71
N SER A 707 -35.74 29.96 -4.91
CA SER A 707 -35.88 28.50 -5.00
C SER A 707 -35.01 27.86 -6.08
N SER A 708 -34.85 28.52 -7.23
CA SER A 708 -33.99 28.03 -8.33
C SER A 708 -32.52 27.90 -7.92
N SER A 709 -31.98 28.91 -7.23
CA SER A 709 -30.60 28.89 -6.75
C SER A 709 -30.44 27.89 -5.60
N SER A 710 -31.46 27.77 -4.73
CA SER A 710 -31.49 26.74 -3.69
C SER A 710 -31.41 25.33 -4.28
N ILE A 711 -32.18 25.03 -5.32
CA ILE A 711 -32.15 23.71 -5.98
C ILE A 711 -30.78 23.43 -6.59
N GLU A 712 -30.18 24.41 -7.28
CA GLU A 712 -28.83 24.24 -7.86
C GLU A 712 -27.79 23.88 -6.81
N LEU A 713 -27.80 24.55 -5.65
CA LEU A 713 -26.88 24.29 -4.55
C LEU A 713 -27.12 22.91 -3.92
N LEU A 714 -28.38 22.48 -3.77
CA LEU A 714 -28.71 21.12 -3.30
C LEU A 714 -28.20 20.04 -4.26
N LEU A 715 -28.27 20.28 -5.58
CA LEU A 715 -27.75 19.34 -6.57
C LEU A 715 -26.21 19.27 -6.54
N LYS A 716 -25.52 20.39 -6.31
CA LYS A 716 -24.06 20.41 -6.06
C LYS A 716 -23.71 19.62 -4.80
N ALA A 717 -24.46 19.82 -3.71
CA ALA A 717 -24.30 19.05 -2.47
C ALA A 717 -24.50 17.54 -2.69
N ALA A 718 -25.51 17.15 -3.47
CA ALA A 718 -25.77 15.75 -3.79
C ALA A 718 -24.63 15.11 -4.61
N SER A 719 -24.02 15.86 -5.53
CA SER A 719 -22.85 15.40 -6.29
C SER A 719 -21.64 15.17 -5.38
N ASP A 720 -21.36 16.10 -4.48
CA ASP A 720 -20.26 16.00 -3.51
C ASP A 720 -20.43 14.79 -2.58
N ILE A 721 -21.64 14.56 -2.06
CA ILE A 721 -21.94 13.41 -1.20
C ILE A 721 -21.81 12.09 -1.98
N ARG A 722 -22.27 12.04 -3.22
CA ARG A 722 -22.11 10.87 -4.09
C ARG A 722 -20.63 10.55 -4.29
N GLU A 723 -19.83 11.54 -4.65
CA GLU A 723 -18.40 11.36 -4.86
C GLU A 723 -17.71 10.92 -3.56
N SER A 724 -18.05 11.51 -2.41
CA SER A 724 -17.59 11.03 -1.11
C SER A 724 -17.95 9.56 -0.85
N ILE A 725 -19.19 9.14 -1.13
CA ILE A 725 -19.62 7.73 -0.99
C ILE A 725 -18.76 6.80 -1.84
N THR A 726 -18.33 7.23 -3.04
CA THR A 726 -17.42 6.43 -3.88
C THR A 726 -16.00 6.34 -3.34
N LEU A 727 -15.53 7.38 -2.65
CA LEU A 727 -14.19 7.45 -2.06
C LEU A 727 -14.09 6.71 -0.71
N THR A 728 -15.17 6.66 0.06
CA THR A 728 -15.24 5.83 1.28
C THR A 728 -15.34 4.34 0.94
N ARG A 729 -14.35 3.54 1.37
CA ARG A 729 -14.35 2.07 1.22
C ARG A 729 -15.66 1.46 1.75
N HIS A 730 -16.19 0.44 1.08
CA HIS A 730 -17.55 -0.06 1.29
C HIS A 730 -17.81 -0.63 2.71
N SER A 731 -18.96 -0.22 3.29
CA SER A 731 -19.59 -0.66 4.57
C SER A 731 -19.08 -0.07 5.89
N THR A 732 -18.74 1.22 5.92
CA THR A 732 -18.69 1.99 7.18
C THR A 732 -20.07 2.57 7.51
N LYS A 733 -20.41 2.73 8.80
CA LYS A 733 -21.61 3.46 9.26
C LYS A 733 -21.71 4.86 8.64
N GLU A 734 -20.58 5.45 8.31
CA GLU A 734 -20.43 6.76 7.68
C GLU A 734 -20.95 6.76 6.22
N ALA A 735 -20.68 5.72 5.43
CA ALA A 735 -21.24 5.59 4.09
C ALA A 735 -22.77 5.40 4.10
N GLU A 736 -23.32 4.76 5.13
CA GLU A 736 -24.78 4.67 5.34
C GLU A 736 -25.38 6.01 5.74
N ALA A 737 -24.71 6.77 6.61
CA ALA A 737 -25.09 8.14 6.97
C ALA A 737 -25.08 9.05 5.74
N HIS A 738 -24.01 9.03 4.92
CA HIS A 738 -23.94 9.79 3.68
C HIS A 738 -25.03 9.41 2.68
N ARG A 739 -25.40 8.12 2.58
CA ARG A 739 -26.55 7.70 1.76
C ARG A 739 -27.88 8.21 2.30
N ALA A 740 -28.03 8.30 3.62
CA ALA A 740 -29.21 8.90 4.23
C ALA A 740 -29.27 10.42 3.97
N ASP A 741 -28.15 11.12 4.10
CA ASP A 741 -28.01 12.54 3.79
C ASP A 741 -28.31 12.83 2.31
N LEU A 742 -27.76 12.02 1.40
CA LEU A 742 -28.03 12.13 -0.04
C LEU A 742 -29.52 12.01 -0.36
N ARG A 743 -30.21 11.04 0.24
CA ARG A 743 -31.67 10.86 0.07
C ARG A 743 -32.45 12.06 0.59
N SER A 744 -32.06 12.57 1.76
CA SER A 744 -32.67 13.76 2.37
C SER A 744 -32.51 14.99 1.47
N ILE A 745 -31.31 15.22 0.92
CA ILE A 745 -31.03 16.31 -0.02
C ILE A 745 -31.91 16.20 -1.28
N HIS A 746 -32.03 15.00 -1.86
CA HIS A 746 -32.90 14.79 -3.02
C HIS A 746 -34.38 15.03 -2.71
N ASP A 747 -34.85 14.61 -1.53
CA ASP A 747 -36.25 14.82 -1.12
C ASP A 747 -36.57 16.30 -0.90
N VAL A 748 -35.64 17.07 -0.30
CA VAL A 748 -35.77 18.52 -0.15
C VAL A 748 -35.73 19.20 -1.52
N ALA A 749 -34.77 18.85 -2.38
CA ALA A 749 -34.66 19.42 -3.73
C ALA A 749 -35.93 19.16 -4.56
N TRP A 750 -36.48 17.94 -4.48
CA TRP A 750 -37.71 17.58 -5.17
C TRP A 750 -38.91 18.39 -4.66
N LYS A 751 -39.04 18.55 -3.35
CA LYS A 751 -40.10 19.36 -2.75
C LYS A 751 -40.04 20.82 -3.21
N LEU A 752 -38.84 21.39 -3.29
CA LEU A 752 -38.66 22.76 -3.77
C LEU A 752 -38.92 22.93 -5.27
N ALA A 753 -38.66 21.89 -6.07
CA ALA A 753 -38.89 21.91 -7.50
C ALA A 753 -40.34 21.59 -7.91
N SER A 754 -41.16 21.10 -6.98
CA SER A 754 -42.53 20.64 -7.25
C SER A 754 -43.52 21.81 -7.35
N GLY A 755 -43.57 22.46 -8.52
CA GLY A 755 -44.54 23.50 -8.88
C GLY A 755 -45.46 23.10 -10.05
N GLN A 756 -46.32 24.02 -10.50
CA GLN A 756 -47.26 23.78 -11.62
C GLN A 756 -46.86 24.49 -12.93
N ASP A 757 -45.93 25.44 -12.87
CA ASP A 757 -45.46 26.19 -14.03
C ASP A 757 -44.37 25.45 -14.83
N ALA A 758 -44.12 25.92 -16.06
CA ALA A 758 -43.19 25.27 -16.97
C ALA A 758 -41.74 25.23 -16.43
N HIS A 759 -41.32 26.26 -15.69
CA HIS A 759 -39.98 26.34 -15.11
C HIS A 759 -39.81 25.33 -13.96
N SER A 760 -40.79 25.23 -13.06
CA SER A 760 -40.79 24.21 -12.01
C SER A 760 -40.81 22.79 -12.56
N ASN A 761 -41.54 22.53 -13.65
CA ASN A 761 -41.53 21.21 -14.30
C ASN A 761 -40.15 20.84 -14.85
N LEU A 762 -39.38 21.82 -15.37
CA LEU A 762 -38.01 21.60 -15.81
C LEU A 762 -37.07 21.31 -14.64
N GLN A 763 -37.21 22.06 -13.54
CA GLN A 763 -36.42 21.84 -12.33
C GLN A 763 -36.71 20.49 -11.70
N ALA A 764 -37.98 20.07 -11.64
CA ALA A 764 -38.38 18.76 -11.13
C ALA A 764 -37.75 17.64 -11.96
N PHE A 765 -37.75 17.78 -13.29
CA PHE A 765 -37.07 16.85 -14.18
C PHE A 765 -35.55 16.79 -13.92
N ASP A 766 -34.88 17.94 -13.81
CA ASP A 766 -33.44 17.99 -13.54
C ASP A 766 -33.10 17.37 -12.17
N VAL A 767 -33.94 17.57 -11.15
CA VAL A 767 -33.79 16.92 -9.85
C VAL A 767 -33.98 15.41 -9.94
N ALA A 768 -35.00 14.93 -10.65
CA ALA A 768 -35.27 13.49 -10.80
C ALA A 768 -34.15 12.77 -11.55
N VAL A 769 -33.68 13.34 -12.66
CA VAL A 769 -32.53 12.81 -13.41
C VAL A 769 -31.29 12.78 -12.51
N THR A 770 -30.99 13.90 -11.83
CA THR A 770 -29.80 13.99 -10.98
C THR A 770 -29.83 12.99 -9.83
N SER A 771 -31.01 12.81 -9.20
CA SER A 771 -31.21 11.86 -8.09
C SER A 771 -30.83 10.43 -8.48
N LEU A 772 -31.30 9.98 -9.65
CA LEU A 772 -30.98 8.65 -10.17
C LEU A 772 -29.52 8.53 -10.60
N THR A 773 -28.97 9.57 -11.26
CA THR A 773 -27.54 9.55 -11.63
C THR A 773 -26.63 9.50 -10.42
N ASN A 774 -27.03 10.09 -9.28
CA ASN A 774 -26.30 10.06 -8.02
C ASN A 774 -26.50 8.78 -7.22
N GLY A 775 -27.30 7.82 -7.71
CA GLY A 775 -27.44 6.50 -7.10
C GLY A 775 -28.60 6.34 -6.12
N ASP A 776 -29.56 7.27 -6.08
CA ASP A 776 -30.78 7.13 -5.28
C ASP A 776 -31.84 6.35 -6.06
N TYR A 777 -31.86 5.03 -5.84
CA TYR A 777 -32.73 4.09 -6.56
C TYR A 777 -33.98 3.70 -5.75
N ARG A 778 -34.55 4.63 -4.97
CA ARG A 778 -35.86 4.41 -4.34
C ARG A 778 -36.97 4.43 -5.39
N GLU A 779 -38.07 3.72 -5.09
CA GLU A 779 -39.26 3.67 -5.94
C GLU A 779 -39.76 5.08 -6.30
N GLU A 780 -39.81 5.97 -5.31
CA GLU A 780 -40.25 7.35 -5.50
C GLU A 780 -39.38 8.07 -6.54
N CYS A 781 -38.08 7.82 -6.61
CA CYS A 781 -37.19 8.48 -7.59
C CYS A 781 -37.50 8.08 -9.04
N PHE A 782 -37.89 6.82 -9.26
CA PHE A 782 -38.34 6.36 -10.58
C PHE A 782 -39.68 6.98 -10.96
N GLU A 783 -40.63 7.03 -10.03
CA GLU A 783 -41.94 7.69 -10.24
C GLU A 783 -41.78 9.19 -10.50
N ARG A 784 -40.90 9.86 -9.76
CA ARG A 784 -40.54 11.28 -9.95
C ARG A 784 -40.02 11.54 -11.36
N LEU A 785 -39.15 10.67 -11.88
CA LEU A 785 -38.63 10.78 -13.25
C LEU A 785 -39.74 10.58 -14.29
N VAL A 786 -40.56 9.53 -14.16
CA VAL A 786 -41.66 9.25 -15.08
C VAL A 786 -42.68 10.39 -15.09
N SER A 787 -43.08 10.87 -13.91
CA SER A 787 -44.06 11.95 -13.74
C SER A 787 -43.57 13.28 -14.32
N SER A 788 -42.32 13.69 -14.01
CA SER A 788 -41.75 14.94 -14.53
C SER A 788 -41.49 14.87 -16.04
N THR A 789 -41.04 13.73 -16.56
CA THR A 789 -40.84 13.52 -18.01
C THR A 789 -42.18 13.58 -18.75
N SER A 790 -43.22 12.95 -18.21
CA SER A 790 -44.57 12.98 -18.77
C SER A 790 -45.14 14.40 -18.82
N LYS A 791 -45.06 15.16 -17.71
CA LYS A 791 -45.51 16.56 -17.65
C LYS A 791 -44.79 17.46 -18.66
N LEU A 792 -43.49 17.23 -18.86
CA LEU A 792 -42.73 17.96 -19.88
C LEU A 792 -43.08 17.53 -21.30
N ALA A 793 -43.38 16.24 -21.54
CA ALA A 793 -43.83 15.77 -22.85
C ALA A 793 -45.22 16.34 -23.21
N THR A 794 -46.15 16.40 -22.24
CA THR A 794 -47.51 16.94 -22.45
C THR A 794 -47.54 18.45 -22.64
N ASN A 795 -46.75 19.23 -21.88
CA ASN A 795 -46.67 20.69 -22.04
C ASN A 795 -46.03 21.12 -23.38
N VAL A 796 -45.25 20.25 -24.00
CA VAL A 796 -44.58 20.49 -25.28
C VAL A 796 -45.49 20.17 -26.48
N ALA A 797 -46.42 19.21 -26.34
CA ALA A 797 -47.39 18.87 -27.37
C ALA A 797 -48.34 20.04 -27.74
N SER A 798 -48.45 21.06 -26.87
CA SER A 798 -49.29 22.25 -27.08
C SER A 798 -48.60 23.44 -27.76
N GLN A 799 -47.28 23.42 -28.04
CA GLN A 799 -46.56 24.58 -28.60
C GLN A 799 -45.49 24.20 -29.63
N GLY A 800 -45.77 24.29 -30.94
CA GLY A 800 -44.79 24.50 -32.03
C GLY A 800 -43.63 23.49 -32.30
N PRO A 801 -43.06 23.46 -33.53
CA PRO A 801 -42.08 22.45 -33.96
C PRO A 801 -40.67 22.56 -33.33
N THR A 802 -40.24 23.73 -32.85
CA THR A 802 -38.95 23.92 -32.14
C THR A 802 -38.95 23.31 -30.74
N VAL A 803 -40.11 23.22 -30.10
CA VAL A 803 -40.27 22.69 -28.73
C VAL A 803 -40.21 21.16 -28.74
N SER A 804 -40.62 20.50 -29.83
CA SER A 804 -40.53 19.03 -30.02
C SER A 804 -39.09 18.49 -29.95
N ARG A 805 -38.10 19.28 -30.41
CA ARG A 805 -36.67 18.94 -30.31
C ARG A 805 -36.19 18.94 -28.85
N GLY A 806 -36.71 19.85 -28.04
CA GLY A 806 -36.43 19.94 -26.60
C GLY A 806 -37.04 18.80 -25.79
N ALA A 807 -38.28 18.38 -26.10
CA ALA A 807 -38.90 17.20 -25.48
C ALA A 807 -38.13 15.92 -25.80
N ARG A 808 -37.78 15.68 -27.08
CA ARG A 808 -36.98 14.51 -27.48
C ARG A 808 -35.63 14.46 -26.76
N SER A 809 -34.93 15.59 -26.67
CA SER A 809 -33.65 15.68 -25.94
C SER A 809 -33.79 15.29 -24.45
N ARG A 810 -34.88 15.70 -23.80
CA ARG A 810 -35.16 15.37 -22.39
C ARG A 810 -35.54 13.91 -22.20
N ILE A 811 -36.39 13.35 -23.06
CA ILE A 811 -36.71 11.92 -23.07
C ILE A 811 -35.44 11.10 -23.28
N SER A 812 -34.59 11.47 -24.24
CA SER A 812 -33.28 10.83 -24.43
C SER A 812 -32.36 10.97 -23.23
N ARG A 813 -32.41 12.07 -22.47
CA ARG A 813 -31.63 12.25 -21.23
C ARG A 813 -32.17 11.38 -20.10
N ALA A 814 -33.50 11.25 -19.96
CA ALA A 814 -34.13 10.35 -18.99
C ALA A 814 -33.83 8.87 -19.29
N LEU A 815 -33.93 8.46 -20.56
CA LEU A 815 -33.56 7.11 -21.00
C LEU A 815 -32.09 6.81 -20.72
N ARG A 816 -31.17 7.73 -21.05
CA ARG A 816 -29.75 7.57 -20.72
C ARG A 816 -29.51 7.41 -19.22
N ALA A 817 -30.23 8.19 -18.38
CA ALA A 817 -30.12 8.06 -16.94
C ALA A 817 -30.56 6.68 -16.45
N LEU A 818 -31.68 6.15 -16.96
CA LEU A 818 -32.15 4.80 -16.60
C LEU A 818 -31.25 3.68 -17.16
N GLN A 819 -30.78 3.81 -18.39
CA GLN A 819 -29.91 2.83 -19.05
C GLN A 819 -28.51 2.77 -18.43
N SER A 820 -28.06 3.85 -17.77
CA SER A 820 -26.79 3.86 -17.04
C SER A 820 -26.81 3.03 -15.74
N ILE A 821 -27.99 2.61 -15.29
CA ILE A 821 -28.17 1.81 -14.06
C ILE A 821 -27.97 0.34 -14.39
N GLN A 822 -26.96 -0.29 -13.77
CA GLN A 822 -26.77 -1.73 -13.87
C GLN A 822 -27.85 -2.47 -13.06
N PRO A 823 -28.67 -3.35 -13.69
CA PRO A 823 -29.75 -4.07 -13.01
C PRO A 823 -29.28 -4.92 -11.82
N SER A 824 -28.04 -5.41 -11.86
CA SER A 824 -27.40 -6.17 -10.77
C SER A 824 -27.20 -5.36 -9.49
N ARG A 825 -27.22 -4.02 -9.56
CA ARG A 825 -27.17 -3.12 -8.39
C ARG A 825 -28.54 -2.88 -7.76
N LEU A 826 -29.61 -3.38 -8.39
CA LEU A 826 -30.98 -3.27 -7.91
C LEU A 826 -31.41 -4.61 -7.31
N GLY A 827 -32.03 -4.57 -6.13
CA GLY A 827 -32.76 -5.74 -5.62
C GLY A 827 -33.94 -6.11 -6.53
N THR A 828 -34.44 -7.35 -6.44
CA THR A 828 -35.49 -7.90 -7.31
C THR A 828 -36.72 -7.00 -7.46
N SER A 829 -37.20 -6.43 -6.35
CA SER A 829 -38.33 -5.48 -6.34
C SER A 829 -38.03 -4.18 -7.10
N ARG A 830 -36.85 -3.58 -6.90
CA ARG A 830 -36.45 -2.32 -7.56
C ARG A 830 -36.13 -2.50 -9.04
N ALA A 831 -35.65 -3.67 -9.43
CA ALA A 831 -35.41 -4.00 -10.84
C ALA A 831 -36.72 -4.04 -11.65
N ALA A 832 -37.81 -4.53 -11.05
CA ALA A 832 -39.13 -4.52 -11.69
C ALA A 832 -39.65 -3.08 -11.91
N ILE A 833 -39.51 -2.21 -10.89
CA ILE A 833 -39.90 -0.80 -10.96
C ILE A 833 -39.07 -0.03 -11.99
N TRP A 834 -37.75 -0.24 -12.00
CA TRP A 834 -36.84 0.34 -13.00
C TRP A 834 -37.25 -0.06 -14.42
N LYS A 835 -37.56 -1.34 -14.66
CA LYS A 835 -38.01 -1.83 -15.97
C LYS A 835 -39.35 -1.20 -16.37
N GLY A 836 -40.27 -1.04 -15.43
CA GLY A 836 -41.54 -0.32 -15.65
C GLY A 836 -41.32 1.14 -16.03
N ALA A 837 -40.44 1.85 -15.33
CA ALA A 837 -40.09 3.24 -15.63
C ALA A 837 -39.41 3.40 -17.00
N LEU A 838 -38.53 2.46 -17.38
CA LEU A 838 -37.88 2.43 -18.69
C LEU A 838 -38.91 2.31 -19.81
N LEU A 839 -39.81 1.32 -19.73
CA LEU A 839 -40.87 1.11 -20.72
C LEU A 839 -41.83 2.31 -20.79
N ALA A 840 -42.17 2.90 -19.65
CA ALA A 840 -43.04 4.07 -19.60
C ALA A 840 -42.41 5.26 -20.34
N ILE A 841 -41.11 5.55 -20.14
CA ILE A 841 -40.43 6.66 -20.81
C ILE A 841 -40.14 6.35 -22.29
N GLU A 842 -39.85 5.10 -22.64
CA GLU A 842 -39.72 4.66 -24.05
C GLU A 842 -41.03 4.89 -24.82
N SER A 843 -42.18 4.66 -24.19
CA SER A 843 -43.49 4.91 -24.82
C SER A 843 -43.84 6.39 -25.01
N MET A 844 -43.09 7.31 -24.37
CA MET A 844 -43.30 8.77 -24.48
C MET A 844 -42.45 9.42 -25.58
N GLY A 845 -41.38 8.76 -26.05
CA GLY A 845 -40.48 9.24 -27.10
C GLY A 845 -40.98 8.90 -28.50
#